data_AF-A0A4Q5KX99-F1
#
_entry.id   AF-A0A4Q5KX99-F1
#
_cell.length_a   1.000
_cell.length_b   1.000
_cell.length_c   1.000
_cell.angle_alpha   90.00
_cell.angle_beta   90.00
_cell.angle_gamma   90.00
#
_symmetry.space_group_name_H-M   'P 1'
#
loop_
_entity.id
_entity.type
_entity.pdbx_description
1 polymer ?
#
loop_
_entity_poly.entity_id
_entity_poly.type
_entity_poly.pdbx_seq_one_letter_code
_entity_poly.pdbx_strand_id
1 'polypeptide(L)'
;MISKVYRLEKFELNAISTHFKYWNKQKKGKGYSVERSLDVSNIDSDVDIKSWFKLRAKNAPNQAFDDKCEQYIKSVMSNVHNNYKSSKKWKNIDENGNVKALSNRQITTIDEHTKQTTTKNIPEVPVRLGHHRLDDSELALIREDAYNNYNTISDEFKVEYGIDTAEDYARYCVADFLTLYAKEFSKEFANYCKDEQTHKTKKYKTKTKIGDVQLLMNIHVSPDWKSGAHIHYIDFPFDPTTGLFLNPRNYVEAYRAVSTKLEKKYSKYLLQGVAQGLHKKEANDLKADEVEKLKPKLGDNAESYYDDRKAFVSNQLDELLSQSGMTFEKLQEELLKRGLLIDKREIKNKTESKHYASKHKDAEQIFTITDQQSGISFVNDSFTHNTRKILKKYAKNLITKQTFEKILTKDKNFRIDAVERVIRDKYDRAMNKLNQQLVIGSEPTEELTKLKQQQFFEFFNNCLSVGIIVNINKQKHLTYHKIVENQKGNFDFKAIKYKSSIFADEELQGKSIAEAFDLDDESILELQSNYIMNAFPNNRFMRYNVAHINASSITDRILIGTDKEAFLLSGIEKELERRNREIVSFNNKLIVLNKNTSEPTIQIFKKNDLTDIVEYNAFRPRESALDALLIDKELLRNDPDIKTLSYKPESGQIDDFHRWLFVEVALNKDPNIRNKIEVEGFDSKTQQMLNERLEQMLDRAEQAIDKAANKPNQTKFNFTDTHLVYLLDSKHLDTASKKRIEEFLEKSVSKLRSKGIENITIDRKPVSSFIKEPETQQPKRKLNNRQSPSLSI
;
A
#
# COMPACT_ATOMS: atom_id res chain seq x y z
N MET A 1 1.35 -9.21 20.49
CA MET A 1 -0.03 -9.71 20.49
C MET A 1 -0.64 -9.46 21.87
N ILE A 2 -1.47 -8.43 22.04
CA ILE A 2 -2.38 -8.34 23.17
C ILE A 2 -3.70 -8.87 22.63
N SER A 3 -3.98 -10.15 22.83
CA SER A 3 -5.23 -10.73 22.35
C SER A 3 -6.42 -10.14 23.12
N LYS A 4 -7.59 -10.10 22.46
CA LYS A 4 -8.92 -9.84 23.03
C LYS A 4 -9.22 -10.58 24.35
N VAL A 5 -8.41 -11.57 24.70
CA VAL A 5 -8.48 -12.47 25.87
C VAL A 5 -8.54 -11.73 27.21
N TYR A 6 -7.89 -10.57 27.36
CA TYR A 6 -7.90 -9.85 28.65
C TYR A 6 -9.25 -9.23 29.04
N ARG A 7 -10.25 -9.23 28.14
CA ARG A 7 -11.54 -8.55 28.40
C ARG A 7 -12.59 -9.41 29.11
N LEU A 8 -12.37 -10.71 29.34
CA LEU A 8 -13.49 -11.61 29.68
C LEU A 8 -13.30 -12.62 30.82
N GLU A 9 -12.12 -12.82 31.41
CA GLU A 9 -11.95 -13.93 32.36
C GLU A 9 -11.84 -13.47 33.81
N LYS A 10 -12.95 -13.67 34.51
CA LYS A 10 -13.05 -13.50 35.96
C LYS A 10 -12.51 -14.75 36.64
N PHE A 11 -12.03 -14.60 37.88
CA PHE A 11 -11.78 -15.74 38.78
C PHE A 11 -13.13 -16.35 39.20
N GLU A 12 -13.77 -17.07 38.28
CA GLU A 12 -15.06 -17.75 38.45
C GLU A 12 -14.90 -19.19 37.95
N LEU A 13 -15.53 -20.13 38.66
CA LEU A 13 -15.45 -21.56 38.34
C LEU A 13 -15.85 -21.84 36.89
N ASN A 14 -16.93 -21.24 36.42
CA ASN A 14 -17.45 -21.48 35.07
C ASN A 14 -16.49 -20.96 33.98
N ALA A 15 -15.87 -19.80 34.20
CA ALA A 15 -14.92 -19.22 33.24
C ALA A 15 -13.67 -20.11 33.10
N ILE A 16 -13.07 -20.48 34.24
CA ILE A 16 -11.87 -21.33 34.26
C ILE A 16 -12.19 -22.73 33.73
N SER A 17 -13.34 -23.31 34.10
CA SER A 17 -13.80 -24.62 33.59
C SER A 17 -14.05 -24.60 32.08
N THR A 18 -14.68 -23.54 31.56
CA THR A 18 -14.91 -23.36 30.12
C THR A 18 -13.58 -23.26 29.36
N HIS A 19 -12.62 -22.49 29.89
CA HIS A 19 -11.30 -22.35 29.27
C HIS A 19 -10.53 -23.68 29.29
N PHE A 20 -10.55 -24.38 30.42
CA PHE A 20 -9.93 -25.68 30.58
C PHE A 20 -10.55 -26.74 29.65
N LYS A 21 -11.88 -26.74 29.48
CA LYS A 21 -12.59 -27.60 28.51
C LYS A 21 -12.16 -27.27 27.09
N TYR A 22 -12.04 -25.99 26.74
CA TYR A 22 -11.61 -25.56 25.40
C TYR A 22 -10.21 -26.09 25.05
N TRP A 23 -9.27 -25.99 26.00
CA TRP A 23 -7.91 -26.52 25.88
C TRP A 23 -7.88 -28.02 25.58
N ASN A 24 -8.72 -28.79 26.28
CA ASN A 24 -8.67 -30.25 26.24
C ASN A 24 -9.65 -30.89 25.23
N LYS A 25 -10.55 -30.11 24.60
CA LYS A 25 -11.51 -30.62 23.59
C LYS A 25 -10.93 -30.66 22.17
N GLN A 26 -11.42 -31.63 21.38
CA GLN A 26 -11.15 -31.69 19.94
C GLN A 26 -11.63 -30.43 19.21
N LYS A 27 -10.92 -30.05 18.13
CA LYS A 27 -11.32 -28.94 17.26
C LYS A 27 -12.70 -29.29 16.64
N LYS A 28 -13.74 -28.50 16.95
CA LYS A 28 -15.18 -28.73 16.63
C LYS A 28 -16.03 -29.48 17.68
N GLY A 29 -15.51 -29.67 18.91
CA GLY A 29 -16.36 -29.77 20.10
C GLY A 29 -16.98 -31.13 20.47
N LYS A 30 -16.35 -32.26 20.11
CA LYS A 30 -16.86 -33.59 20.49
C LYS A 30 -15.77 -34.44 21.16
N GLY A 31 -15.57 -34.25 22.47
CA GLY A 31 -14.73 -35.11 23.31
C GLY A 31 -13.29 -34.64 23.55
N TYR A 32 -12.57 -35.41 24.36
CA TYR A 32 -11.17 -35.19 24.76
C TYR A 32 -10.20 -35.34 23.58
N SER A 33 -9.13 -34.54 23.58
CA SER A 33 -8.07 -34.58 22.59
C SER A 33 -6.74 -34.88 23.27
N VAL A 34 -6.25 -36.11 23.08
CA VAL A 34 -4.95 -36.57 23.61
C VAL A 34 -3.81 -35.67 23.13
N GLU A 35 -3.83 -35.27 21.85
CA GLU A 35 -2.85 -34.35 21.24
C GLU A 35 -2.85 -32.93 21.84
N ARG A 36 -3.92 -32.55 22.54
CA ARG A 36 -4.13 -31.21 23.11
C ARG A 36 -4.13 -31.19 24.63
N SER A 37 -3.77 -32.28 25.28
CA SER A 37 -3.95 -32.46 26.73
C SER A 37 -2.71 -33.04 27.39
N LEU A 38 -1.55 -32.65 26.87
CA LEU A 38 -0.28 -32.97 27.50
C LEU A 38 -0.06 -32.03 28.69
N ASP A 39 -0.03 -32.68 29.86
CA ASP A 39 0.39 -32.21 31.17
C ASP A 39 -0.53 -31.19 31.87
N VAL A 40 -1.21 -31.64 32.94
CA VAL A 40 -2.24 -30.88 33.64
C VAL A 40 -1.75 -30.40 35.00
N SER A 41 -1.11 -29.23 35.00
CA SER A 41 -0.65 -28.41 36.13
C SER A 41 0.30 -29.05 37.14
N ASN A 42 1.22 -28.24 37.68
CA ASN A 42 2.00 -28.58 38.86
C ASN A 42 1.28 -28.21 40.17
N ILE A 43 -0.05 -28.08 40.13
CA ILE A 43 -0.87 -27.86 41.32
C ILE A 43 -1.05 -29.21 42.00
N ASP A 44 -0.83 -29.23 43.31
CA ASP A 44 -1.13 -30.37 44.19
C ASP A 44 -2.65 -30.54 44.28
N SER A 45 -3.26 -31.03 43.20
CA SER A 45 -4.67 -31.41 43.11
C SER A 45 -4.79 -32.87 42.70
N ASP A 46 -5.91 -33.48 43.11
CA ASP A 46 -6.21 -34.92 43.11
C ASP A 46 -5.47 -35.73 42.03
N VAL A 47 -4.51 -36.54 42.50
CA VAL A 47 -3.78 -37.55 41.71
C VAL A 47 -4.77 -38.44 40.93
N ASP A 48 -5.94 -38.68 41.51
CA ASP A 48 -7.04 -39.46 40.92
C ASP A 48 -7.65 -38.79 39.69
N ILE A 49 -7.77 -37.46 39.67
CA ILE A 49 -8.34 -36.72 38.54
C ILE A 49 -7.33 -36.63 37.40
N LYS A 50 -6.04 -36.41 37.70
CA LYS A 50 -4.95 -36.47 36.71
C LYS A 50 -4.86 -37.85 36.05
N SER A 51 -4.93 -38.91 36.86
CA SER A 51 -4.95 -40.29 36.40
C SER A 51 -6.20 -40.58 35.53
N TRP A 52 -7.35 -40.01 35.88
CA TRP A 52 -8.57 -40.13 35.08
C TRP A 52 -8.41 -39.50 33.69
N PHE A 53 -7.80 -38.31 33.58
CA PHE A 53 -7.54 -37.69 32.27
C PHE A 53 -6.59 -38.54 31.42
N LYS A 54 -5.52 -39.07 32.04
CA LYS A 54 -4.54 -39.92 31.36
C LYS A 54 -5.11 -41.24 30.86
N LEU A 55 -5.95 -41.90 31.67
CA LEU A 55 -6.37 -43.29 31.43
C LEU A 55 -7.78 -43.43 30.85
N ARG A 56 -8.69 -42.48 31.11
CA ARG A 56 -10.13 -42.65 30.88
C ARG A 56 -10.78 -41.57 30.01
N ALA A 57 -10.21 -40.36 29.93
CA ALA A 57 -10.86 -39.24 29.24
C ALA A 57 -11.08 -39.45 27.75
N LYS A 58 -10.20 -40.19 27.05
CA LYS A 58 -10.32 -40.48 25.60
C LYS A 58 -11.65 -41.16 25.24
N ASN A 59 -12.16 -42.01 26.12
CA ASN A 59 -13.36 -42.83 25.87
C ASN A 59 -14.56 -42.37 26.69
N ALA A 60 -14.43 -41.27 27.45
CA ALA A 60 -15.50 -40.78 28.30
C ALA A 60 -16.61 -40.10 27.48
N PRO A 61 -17.89 -40.28 27.84
CA PRO A 61 -18.97 -39.45 27.33
C PRO A 61 -18.71 -37.96 27.60
N ASN A 62 -19.17 -37.08 26.69
CA ASN A 62 -18.94 -35.63 26.82
C ASN A 62 -19.35 -35.06 28.18
N GLN A 63 -20.48 -35.53 28.73
CA GLN A 63 -20.95 -35.11 30.05
C GLN A 63 -19.97 -35.51 31.16
N ALA A 64 -19.53 -36.77 31.18
CA ALA A 64 -18.57 -37.26 32.16
C ALA A 64 -17.21 -36.54 32.08
N PHE A 65 -16.78 -36.19 30.86
CA PHE A 65 -15.60 -35.36 30.64
C PHE A 65 -15.79 -33.93 31.17
N ASP A 66 -16.93 -33.30 30.90
CA ASP A 66 -17.23 -31.95 31.35
C ASP A 66 -17.38 -31.87 32.88
N ASP A 67 -17.99 -32.88 33.50
CA ASP A 67 -18.10 -33.01 34.96
C ASP A 67 -16.72 -33.17 35.61
N LYS A 68 -15.85 -33.99 35.01
CA LYS A 68 -14.48 -34.18 35.51
C LYS A 68 -13.61 -32.95 35.36
N CYS A 69 -13.77 -32.18 34.27
CA CYS A 69 -13.13 -30.87 34.13
C CYS A 69 -13.57 -29.91 35.24
N GLU A 70 -14.86 -29.86 35.56
CA GLU A 70 -15.37 -29.00 36.63
C GLU A 70 -14.88 -29.44 38.02
N GLN A 71 -14.88 -30.75 38.31
CA GLN A 71 -14.31 -31.30 39.55
C GLN A 71 -12.84 -30.92 39.69
N TYR A 72 -12.06 -31.02 38.61
CA TYR A 72 -10.66 -30.64 38.60
C TYR A 72 -10.45 -29.16 38.94
N ILE A 73 -11.21 -28.27 38.28
CA ILE A 73 -11.10 -26.83 38.53
C ILE A 73 -11.55 -26.46 39.94
N LYS A 74 -12.60 -27.10 40.48
CA LYS A 74 -13.00 -26.93 41.89
C LYS A 74 -11.86 -27.30 42.85
N SER A 75 -11.20 -28.43 42.61
CA SER A 75 -10.04 -28.88 43.40
C SER A 75 -8.87 -27.88 43.31
N VAL A 76 -8.55 -27.42 42.10
CA VAL A 76 -7.52 -26.38 41.86
C VAL A 76 -7.83 -25.09 42.61
N MET A 77 -9.07 -24.58 42.51
CA MET A 77 -9.46 -23.33 43.19
C MET A 77 -9.41 -23.48 44.71
N SER A 78 -9.79 -24.65 45.25
CA SER A 78 -9.68 -24.97 46.67
C SER A 78 -8.23 -25.01 47.16
N ASN A 79 -7.33 -25.63 46.38
CA ASN A 79 -5.88 -25.63 46.68
C ASN A 79 -5.32 -24.19 46.73
N VAL A 80 -5.63 -23.37 45.72
CA VAL A 80 -5.23 -21.96 45.67
C VAL A 80 -5.83 -21.18 46.85
N HIS A 81 -7.06 -21.49 47.27
CA HIS A 81 -7.65 -20.86 48.44
C HIS A 81 -6.89 -21.21 49.74
N ASN A 82 -6.53 -22.48 49.91
CA ASN A 82 -5.90 -22.99 51.13
C ASN A 82 -4.44 -22.55 51.28
N ASN A 83 -3.68 -22.53 50.18
CA ASN A 83 -2.24 -22.30 50.20
C ASN A 83 -1.84 -20.82 50.22
N TYR A 84 -2.67 -19.93 49.69
CA TYR A 84 -2.37 -18.50 49.58
C TYR A 84 -2.91 -17.76 50.81
N LYS A 85 -2.25 -17.87 51.97
CA LYS A 85 -2.67 -17.40 53.33
C LYS A 85 -3.32 -16.00 53.46
N SER A 86 -3.22 -15.12 52.47
CA SER A 86 -3.96 -13.85 52.37
C SER A 86 -5.44 -14.01 51.97
N SER A 87 -5.85 -15.20 51.53
CA SER A 87 -7.23 -15.58 51.20
C SER A 87 -8.19 -15.45 52.38
N LYS A 88 -7.69 -15.36 53.61
CA LYS A 88 -8.50 -15.14 54.82
C LYS A 88 -9.19 -13.76 54.89
N LYS A 89 -8.86 -12.81 54.01
CA LYS A 89 -9.64 -11.56 53.84
C LYS A 89 -10.86 -11.73 52.91
N TRP A 90 -11.08 -12.92 52.34
CA TRP A 90 -12.02 -13.14 51.24
C TRP A 90 -13.41 -13.55 51.73
N LYS A 91 -14.16 -12.58 52.27
CA LYS A 91 -15.62 -12.73 52.49
C LYS A 91 -16.42 -12.82 51.17
N ASN A 92 -15.75 -12.79 50.02
CA ASN A 92 -16.32 -12.54 48.70
C ASN A 92 -16.18 -13.74 47.75
N ILE A 93 -15.82 -14.94 48.19
CA ILE A 93 -15.91 -16.15 47.36
C ILE A 93 -16.95 -17.09 47.98
N ASP A 94 -17.87 -17.61 47.17
CA ASP A 94 -18.88 -18.55 47.63
C ASP A 94 -18.38 -20.00 47.68
N GLU A 95 -19.20 -20.89 48.22
CA GLU A 95 -18.95 -22.33 48.31
C GLU A 95 -18.69 -23.02 46.95
N ASN A 96 -19.02 -22.35 45.84
CA ASN A 96 -18.79 -22.82 44.47
C ASN A 96 -17.51 -22.23 43.84
N GLY A 97 -16.75 -21.41 44.57
CA GLY A 97 -15.54 -20.77 44.08
C GLY A 97 -15.78 -19.50 43.26
N ASN A 98 -16.98 -18.93 43.26
CA ASN A 98 -17.29 -17.70 42.49
C ASN A 98 -17.06 -16.43 43.31
N VAL A 99 -16.59 -15.36 42.66
CA VAL A 99 -16.35 -14.05 43.27
C VAL A 99 -17.62 -13.19 43.34
N LYS A 100 -17.96 -12.68 44.53
CA LYS A 100 -19.14 -11.87 44.88
C LYS A 100 -18.89 -10.35 44.88
N ALA A 101 -17.66 -9.85 44.73
CA ALA A 101 -17.33 -8.41 44.77
C ALA A 101 -16.55 -7.91 43.54
N LEU A 102 -16.92 -6.73 43.04
CA LEU A 102 -16.24 -6.01 41.95
C LEU A 102 -15.31 -4.94 42.54
N SER A 103 -14.17 -4.67 41.87
CA SER A 103 -13.21 -3.67 42.33
C SER A 103 -13.80 -2.28 42.26
N ASN A 104 -13.37 -1.41 43.16
CA ASN A 104 -13.62 0.04 43.09
C ASN A 104 -12.92 0.69 41.87
N ARG A 105 -12.04 -0.04 41.18
CA ARG A 105 -11.32 0.43 39.99
C ARG A 105 -12.19 0.26 38.75
N GLN A 106 -12.21 1.30 37.91
CA GLN A 106 -12.94 1.34 36.66
C GLN A 106 -11.98 1.24 35.47
N ILE A 107 -12.37 0.48 34.44
CA ILE A 107 -11.78 0.54 33.10
C ILE A 107 -12.73 1.29 32.18
N THR A 108 -12.19 2.30 31.50
CA THR A 108 -12.90 3.05 30.50
C THR A 108 -12.43 2.60 29.13
N THR A 109 -13.30 1.93 28.39
CA THR A 109 -13.04 1.54 27.00
C THR A 109 -13.84 2.42 26.07
N ILE A 110 -13.15 3.02 25.11
CA ILE A 110 -13.78 3.76 24.02
C ILE A 110 -13.98 2.77 22.88
N ASP A 111 -15.23 2.58 22.45
CA ASP A 111 -15.52 1.87 21.22
C ASP A 111 -14.98 2.70 20.05
N GLU A 112 -14.05 2.14 19.27
CA GLU A 112 -13.36 2.90 18.21
C GLU A 112 -14.30 3.32 17.07
N HIS A 113 -15.42 2.62 16.90
CA HIS A 113 -16.41 2.84 15.85
C HIS A 113 -17.54 3.77 16.31
N THR A 114 -18.05 3.60 17.53
CA THR A 114 -19.16 4.44 18.04
C THR A 114 -18.67 5.63 18.87
N LYS A 115 -17.35 5.71 19.16
CA LYS A 115 -16.73 6.65 20.11
C LYS A 115 -17.33 6.61 21.52
N GLN A 116 -18.19 5.62 21.77
CA GLN A 116 -18.94 5.54 23.01
C GLN A 116 -18.02 5.04 24.10
N THR A 117 -18.00 5.80 25.19
CA THR A 117 -17.13 5.56 26.31
C THR A 117 -17.86 4.67 27.30
N THR A 118 -17.41 3.42 27.43
CA THR A 118 -17.98 2.46 28.38
C THR A 118 -17.06 2.34 29.57
N THR A 119 -17.51 2.79 30.73
CA THR A 119 -16.79 2.65 31.99
C THR A 119 -17.36 1.45 32.74
N LYS A 120 -16.51 0.47 33.07
CA LYS A 120 -16.91 -0.74 33.80
C LYS A 120 -16.01 -0.93 35.01
N ASN A 121 -16.58 -1.32 36.14
CA ASN A 121 -15.78 -1.77 37.27
C ASN A 121 -15.01 -3.04 36.86
N ILE A 122 -13.72 -3.09 37.17
CA ILE A 122 -12.87 -4.25 36.93
C ILE A 122 -13.26 -5.30 37.99
N PRO A 123 -13.35 -6.60 37.66
CA PRO A 123 -13.44 -7.64 38.68
C PRO A 123 -12.26 -7.51 39.68
N GLU A 124 -12.47 -7.72 40.98
CA GLU A 124 -11.37 -7.62 41.97
C GLU A 124 -10.22 -8.59 41.68
N VAL A 125 -10.49 -9.68 40.94
CA VAL A 125 -9.57 -10.79 40.79
C VAL A 125 -9.63 -11.35 39.35
N PRO A 126 -8.88 -10.78 38.39
CA PRO A 126 -8.74 -11.37 37.05
C PRO A 126 -7.68 -12.48 37.07
N VAL A 127 -7.97 -13.63 36.46
CA VAL A 127 -6.94 -14.63 36.14
C VAL A 127 -6.08 -14.13 34.98
N ARG A 128 -4.79 -14.49 34.99
CA ARG A 128 -3.90 -14.19 33.85
C ARG A 128 -3.79 -15.43 32.97
N LEU A 129 -4.31 -15.33 31.75
CA LEU A 129 -4.01 -16.32 30.72
C LEU A 129 -2.71 -15.96 30.03
N GLY A 130 -1.72 -16.85 30.14
CA GLY A 130 -0.44 -16.74 29.49
C GLY A 130 -0.31 -17.71 28.34
N HIS A 131 0.54 -17.34 27.38
CA HIS A 131 0.90 -18.16 26.25
C HIS A 131 2.35 -17.88 25.86
N HIS A 132 3.18 -18.92 25.83
CA HIS A 132 4.54 -18.86 25.31
C HIS A 132 4.71 -19.85 24.18
N ARG A 133 5.35 -19.41 23.10
CA ARG A 133 5.63 -20.22 21.92
C ARG A 133 7.10 -20.06 21.58
N LEU A 134 7.71 -21.16 21.17
CA LEU A 134 9.04 -21.17 20.59
C LEU A 134 8.96 -20.95 19.07
N ASP A 135 9.89 -20.14 18.56
CA ASP A 135 10.19 -20.05 17.14
C ASP A 135 10.88 -21.33 16.64
N ASP A 136 10.87 -21.57 15.34
CA ASP A 136 11.46 -22.78 14.74
C ASP A 136 12.98 -22.85 15.01
N SER A 137 13.65 -21.70 15.08
CA SER A 137 15.06 -21.59 15.43
C SER A 137 15.35 -21.92 16.90
N GLU A 138 14.55 -21.41 17.83
CA GLU A 138 14.63 -21.70 19.27
C GLU A 138 14.38 -23.19 19.54
N LEU A 139 13.39 -23.75 18.83
CA LEU A 139 13.05 -25.17 18.89
C LEU A 139 14.21 -26.05 18.39
N ALA A 140 14.86 -25.68 17.29
CA ALA A 140 15.98 -26.44 16.74
C ALA A 140 17.14 -26.58 17.74
N LEU A 141 17.47 -25.51 18.46
CA LEU A 141 18.54 -25.51 19.46
C LEU A 141 18.25 -26.47 20.62
N ILE A 142 17.02 -26.48 21.13
CA ILE A 142 16.63 -27.39 22.22
C ILE A 142 16.63 -28.85 21.73
N ARG A 143 16.18 -29.10 20.49
CA ARG A 143 16.17 -30.45 19.90
C ARG A 143 17.58 -30.97 19.65
N GLU A 144 18.48 -30.13 19.16
CA GLU A 144 19.88 -30.48 18.95
C GLU A 144 20.56 -30.86 20.27
N ASP A 145 20.39 -30.05 21.32
CA ASP A 145 20.88 -30.38 22.66
C ASP A 145 20.28 -31.70 23.17
N ALA A 146 18.98 -31.94 22.97
CA ALA A 146 18.35 -33.18 23.41
C ALA A 146 18.92 -34.40 22.68
N TYR A 147 19.09 -34.33 21.35
CA TYR A 147 19.71 -35.42 20.58
C TYR A 147 21.13 -35.72 21.05
N ASN A 148 21.93 -34.68 21.30
CA ASN A 148 23.31 -34.83 21.77
C ASN A 148 23.38 -35.49 23.15
N ASN A 149 22.36 -35.27 23.99
CA ASN A 149 22.31 -35.79 25.36
C ASN A 149 21.48 -37.08 25.51
N TYR A 150 20.81 -37.57 24.46
CA TYR A 150 19.91 -38.72 24.57
C TYR A 150 20.60 -39.99 25.09
N ASN A 151 21.84 -40.25 24.66
CA ASN A 151 22.58 -41.44 25.12
C ASN A 151 23.15 -41.28 26.54
N THR A 152 23.05 -40.09 27.13
CA THR A 152 23.60 -39.78 28.47
C THR A 152 22.56 -39.92 29.58
N ILE A 153 21.27 -40.01 29.23
CA ILE A 153 20.19 -40.19 30.21
C ILE A 153 20.05 -41.67 30.58
N SER A 154 19.73 -41.94 31.85
CA SER A 154 19.61 -43.30 32.36
C SER A 154 18.38 -44.02 31.80
N ASP A 155 18.40 -45.34 31.79
CA ASP A 155 17.25 -46.13 31.34
C ASP A 155 16.08 -46.02 32.32
N GLU A 156 16.32 -45.81 33.62
CA GLU A 156 15.25 -45.51 34.58
C GLU A 156 14.50 -44.23 34.20
N PHE A 157 15.25 -43.18 33.82
CA PHE A 157 14.65 -41.92 33.38
C PHE A 157 13.84 -42.11 32.10
N LYS A 158 14.35 -42.89 31.13
CA LYS A 158 13.63 -43.19 29.89
C LYS A 158 12.31 -43.89 30.17
N VAL A 159 12.31 -44.88 31.06
CA VAL A 159 11.09 -45.63 31.44
C VAL A 159 10.10 -44.73 32.19
N GLU A 160 10.57 -43.92 33.15
CA GLU A 160 9.71 -43.04 33.95
C GLU A 160 8.92 -42.06 33.08
N TYR A 161 9.57 -41.49 32.07
CA TYR A 161 8.98 -40.47 31.20
C TYR A 161 8.49 -40.99 29.84
N GLY A 162 8.58 -42.30 29.58
CA GLY A 162 8.12 -42.93 28.33
C GLY A 162 8.90 -42.46 27.10
N ILE A 163 10.23 -42.40 27.23
CA ILE A 163 11.14 -41.90 26.20
C ILE A 163 11.81 -43.09 25.50
N ASP A 164 11.30 -43.46 24.33
CA ASP A 164 11.83 -44.59 23.55
C ASP A 164 12.87 -44.16 22.52
N THR A 165 12.83 -42.90 22.07
CA THR A 165 13.71 -42.38 21.03
C THR A 165 14.31 -41.01 21.39
N ALA A 166 15.39 -40.63 20.71
CA ALA A 166 15.96 -39.27 20.82
C ALA A 166 14.93 -38.18 20.49
N GLU A 167 13.97 -38.49 19.61
CA GLU A 167 12.86 -37.60 19.27
C GLU A 167 11.85 -37.45 20.42
N ASP A 168 11.56 -38.52 21.15
CA ASP A 168 10.72 -38.45 22.35
C ASP A 168 11.42 -37.65 23.45
N TYR A 169 12.74 -37.80 23.58
CA TYR A 169 13.52 -37.01 24.53
C TYR A 169 13.53 -35.52 24.14
N ALA A 170 13.65 -35.21 22.85
CA ALA A 170 13.57 -33.84 22.37
C ALA A 170 12.19 -33.21 22.66
N ARG A 171 11.09 -33.96 22.49
CA ARG A 171 9.74 -33.50 22.87
C ARG A 171 9.63 -33.26 24.37
N TYR A 172 10.20 -34.15 25.18
CA TYR A 172 10.27 -33.98 26.63
C TYR A 172 11.02 -32.70 27.01
N CYS A 173 12.24 -32.50 26.50
CA CYS A 173 13.04 -31.30 26.79
C CYS A 173 12.34 -30.00 26.38
N VAL A 174 11.64 -30.00 25.25
CA VAL A 174 10.86 -28.84 24.80
C VAL A 174 9.67 -28.55 25.73
N ALA A 175 8.94 -29.58 26.14
CA ALA A 175 7.84 -29.43 27.09
C ALA A 175 8.33 -28.96 28.47
N ASP A 176 9.46 -29.50 28.94
CA ASP A 176 10.09 -29.10 30.18
C ASP A 176 10.56 -27.63 30.13
N PHE A 177 11.22 -27.22 29.04
CA PHE A 177 11.65 -25.83 28.87
C PHE A 177 10.46 -24.86 28.82
N LEU A 178 9.37 -25.20 28.12
CA LEU A 178 8.16 -24.37 28.08
C LEU A 178 7.52 -24.23 29.47
N THR A 179 7.51 -25.30 30.25
CA THR A 179 7.04 -25.30 31.65
C THR A 179 7.92 -24.40 32.52
N LEU A 180 9.24 -24.58 32.42
CA LEU A 180 10.23 -23.73 33.10
C LEU A 180 10.02 -22.26 32.75
N TYR A 181 9.83 -21.95 31.46
CA TYR A 181 9.67 -20.60 30.97
C TYR A 181 8.38 -19.94 31.53
N ALA A 182 7.24 -20.64 31.50
CA ALA A 182 5.99 -20.13 32.08
C ALA A 182 6.10 -19.88 33.59
N LYS A 183 6.74 -20.80 34.34
CA LYS A 183 6.94 -20.64 35.79
C LYS A 183 7.88 -19.48 36.12
N GLU A 184 8.97 -19.34 35.37
CA GLU A 184 9.90 -18.21 35.49
C GLU A 184 9.21 -16.88 35.18
N PHE A 185 8.34 -16.84 34.18
CA PHE A 185 7.53 -15.68 33.87
C PHE A 185 6.63 -15.27 35.04
N SER A 186 5.83 -16.19 35.57
CA SER A 186 4.95 -15.91 36.72
C SER A 186 5.75 -15.44 37.95
N LYS A 187 6.88 -16.11 38.25
CA LYS A 187 7.80 -15.73 39.32
C LYS A 187 8.33 -14.30 39.17
N GLU A 188 8.87 -13.98 37.99
CA GLU A 188 9.44 -12.66 37.73
C GLU A 188 8.35 -11.57 37.69
N PHE A 189 7.16 -11.88 37.18
CA PHE A 189 6.01 -10.98 37.21
C PHE A 189 5.58 -10.68 38.65
N ALA A 190 5.49 -11.70 39.51
CA ALA A 190 5.15 -11.51 40.92
C ALA A 190 6.18 -10.62 41.65
N ASN A 191 7.46 -10.85 41.37
CA ASN A 191 8.54 -10.03 41.93
C ASN A 191 8.51 -8.60 41.40
N TYR A 192 8.24 -8.40 40.10
CA TYR A 192 8.08 -7.07 39.49
C TYR A 192 6.95 -6.28 40.18
N CYS A 193 5.77 -6.88 40.32
CA CYS A 193 4.61 -6.24 40.97
C CYS A 193 4.89 -5.82 42.43
N LYS A 194 5.69 -6.60 43.16
CA LYS A 194 6.11 -6.25 44.53
C LYS A 194 7.16 -5.14 44.54
N ASP A 195 8.07 -5.15 43.57
CA ASP A 195 9.17 -4.20 43.50
C ASP A 195 8.72 -2.78 43.13
N GLU A 196 7.65 -2.62 42.35
CA GLU A 196 7.10 -1.31 41.95
C GLU A 196 6.27 -0.59 43.04
N GLN A 197 6.04 -1.21 44.20
CA GLN A 197 5.26 -0.61 45.27
C GLN A 197 6.03 0.48 46.01
N THR A 198 5.41 1.64 46.21
CA THR A 198 6.03 2.79 46.89
C THR A 198 6.28 2.52 48.37
N HIS A 199 5.35 1.82 49.05
CA HIS A 199 5.44 1.54 50.49
C HIS A 199 5.61 0.03 50.75
N LYS A 200 6.87 -0.39 50.86
CA LYS A 200 7.24 -1.81 50.97
C LYS A 200 7.21 -2.31 52.42
N THR A 201 6.13 -3.01 52.78
CA THR A 201 6.08 -3.93 53.94
C THR A 201 7.02 -5.13 53.81
N LYS A 202 7.21 -5.90 54.89
CA LYS A 202 7.99 -7.15 54.90
C LYS A 202 7.56 -8.13 53.79
N LYS A 203 6.26 -8.23 53.49
CA LYS A 203 5.74 -9.10 52.43
C LYS A 203 6.25 -8.67 51.04
N TYR A 204 6.27 -7.39 50.71
CA TYR A 204 6.77 -6.92 49.41
C TYR A 204 8.28 -7.17 49.23
N LYS A 205 9.03 -7.31 50.32
CA LYS A 205 10.47 -7.63 50.27
C LYS A 205 10.75 -9.13 50.14
N THR A 206 9.79 -10.00 50.49
CA THR A 206 9.93 -11.44 50.32
C THR A 206 9.86 -11.81 48.84
N LYS A 207 10.92 -12.41 48.28
CA LYS A 207 10.97 -12.83 46.88
C LYS A 207 10.24 -14.15 46.63
N THR A 208 9.58 -14.22 45.48
CA THR A 208 8.97 -15.45 44.95
C THR A 208 10.04 -16.29 44.29
N LYS A 209 10.06 -17.59 44.61
CA LYS A 209 10.95 -18.57 43.99
C LYS A 209 10.18 -19.40 42.96
N ILE A 210 10.90 -20.03 42.05
CA ILE A 210 10.28 -20.88 41.02
C ILE A 210 9.51 -22.08 41.61
N GLY A 211 9.99 -22.62 42.73
CA GLY A 211 9.34 -23.70 43.46
C GLY A 211 8.00 -23.30 44.07
N ASP A 212 7.78 -22.01 44.33
CA ASP A 212 6.53 -21.50 44.89
C ASP A 212 5.43 -21.40 43.81
N VAL A 213 5.81 -21.35 42.52
CA VAL A 213 4.88 -21.08 41.43
C VAL A 213 4.11 -22.35 41.05
N GLN A 214 2.78 -22.25 41.13
CA GLN A 214 1.83 -23.26 40.67
C GLN A 214 0.95 -22.68 39.55
N LEU A 215 0.88 -23.35 38.40
CA LEU A 215 0.17 -22.89 37.21
C LEU A 215 -0.70 -24.01 36.65
N LEU A 216 -1.92 -23.69 36.23
CA LEU A 216 -2.68 -24.58 35.35
C LEU A 216 -2.09 -24.48 33.95
N MET A 217 -1.61 -25.57 33.38
CA MET A 217 -0.87 -25.54 32.11
C MET A 217 -1.48 -26.51 31.09
N ASN A 218 -1.23 -26.25 29.82
CA ASN A 218 -1.47 -27.15 28.72
C ASN A 218 -0.40 -26.93 27.64
N ILE A 219 0.35 -27.97 27.33
CA ILE A 219 1.48 -27.91 26.42
C ILE A 219 1.09 -28.56 25.09
N HIS A 220 1.35 -27.87 23.99
CA HIS A 220 1.17 -28.37 22.64
C HIS A 220 2.52 -28.53 21.95
N VAL A 221 2.92 -29.77 21.76
CA VAL A 221 4.05 -30.16 20.91
C VAL A 221 3.50 -31.10 19.84
N SER A 222 3.50 -30.67 18.57
CA SER A 222 3.04 -31.53 17.49
C SER A 222 4.04 -32.67 17.24
N PRO A 223 3.58 -33.90 16.97
CA PRO A 223 4.47 -35.00 16.61
C PRO A 223 5.33 -34.71 15.37
N ASP A 224 4.82 -33.89 14.44
CA ASP A 224 5.49 -33.49 13.20
C ASP A 224 6.06 -32.06 13.23
N TRP A 225 6.04 -31.41 14.40
CA TRP A 225 6.45 -30.02 14.65
C TRP A 225 5.73 -28.95 13.82
N LYS A 226 4.79 -29.30 12.93
CA LYS A 226 4.19 -28.34 11.97
C LYS A 226 3.36 -27.26 12.64
N SER A 227 2.81 -27.52 13.83
CA SER A 227 2.08 -26.52 14.61
C SER A 227 2.97 -25.68 15.53
N GLY A 228 4.28 -25.98 15.58
CA GLY A 228 5.23 -25.43 16.55
C GLY A 228 5.01 -25.98 17.97
N ALA A 229 5.89 -25.57 18.88
CA ALA A 229 5.80 -25.90 20.31
C ALA A 229 5.35 -24.67 21.11
N HIS A 230 4.29 -24.82 21.90
CA HIS A 230 3.79 -23.73 22.75
C HIS A 230 3.05 -24.23 23.99
N ILE A 231 2.98 -23.38 25.00
CA ILE A 231 2.27 -23.62 26.26
C ILE A 231 1.19 -22.56 26.45
N HIS A 232 0.02 -22.99 26.89
CA HIS A 232 -0.99 -22.12 27.50
C HIS A 232 -0.98 -22.35 29.00
N TYR A 233 -1.16 -21.28 29.77
CA TYR A 233 -1.22 -21.41 31.23
C TYR A 233 -2.16 -20.38 31.87
N ILE A 234 -2.76 -20.76 33.00
CA ILE A 234 -3.52 -19.87 33.87
C ILE A 234 -2.64 -19.59 35.08
N ASP A 235 -2.30 -18.31 35.22
CA ASP A 235 -1.52 -17.77 36.31
C ASP A 235 -2.45 -17.03 37.28
N PHE A 236 -2.26 -17.34 38.55
CA PHE A 236 -3.18 -16.89 39.57
C PHE A 236 -2.93 -15.40 39.90
N PRO A 237 -3.98 -14.68 40.31
CA PRO A 237 -3.90 -13.25 40.60
C PRO A 237 -3.05 -12.90 41.83
N PHE A 238 -2.48 -13.88 42.54
CA PHE A 238 -1.80 -13.70 43.81
C PHE A 238 -0.38 -14.23 43.75
N ASP A 239 0.50 -13.54 44.45
CA ASP A 239 1.86 -14.01 44.70
C ASP A 239 1.81 -15.27 45.57
N PRO A 240 2.32 -16.44 45.12
CA PRO A 240 2.27 -17.67 45.88
C PRO A 240 3.00 -17.61 47.22
N THR A 241 4.05 -16.80 47.33
CA THR A 241 4.85 -16.73 48.56
C THR A 241 4.21 -15.86 49.64
N THR A 242 3.55 -14.76 49.24
CA THR A 242 3.09 -13.72 50.18
C THR A 242 1.56 -13.58 50.23
N GLY A 243 0.87 -14.15 49.25
CA GLY A 243 -0.54 -14.00 48.96
C GLY A 243 -0.94 -12.57 48.58
N LEU A 244 0.01 -11.70 48.22
CA LEU A 244 -0.30 -10.34 47.78
C LEU A 244 -0.94 -10.38 46.39
N PHE A 245 -1.90 -9.49 46.14
CA PHE A 245 -2.50 -9.36 44.81
C PHE A 245 -1.51 -8.78 43.80
N LEU A 246 -1.46 -9.38 42.62
CA LEU A 246 -0.52 -9.05 41.56
C LEU A 246 -1.16 -8.07 40.58
N ASN A 247 -0.91 -6.79 40.81
CA ASN A 247 -1.51 -5.69 40.07
C ASN A 247 -0.46 -4.66 39.70
N PRO A 248 0.19 -4.81 38.53
CA PRO A 248 1.17 -3.83 38.08
C PRO A 248 0.48 -2.50 37.74
N ARG A 249 1.18 -1.38 37.92
CA ARG A 249 0.70 -0.05 37.46
C ARG A 249 0.43 -0.05 35.95
N ASN A 250 1.33 -0.67 35.18
CA ASN A 250 1.23 -0.82 33.73
C ASN A 250 1.51 -2.28 33.32
N TYR A 251 0.47 -2.97 32.89
CA TYR A 251 0.54 -4.39 32.57
C TYR A 251 1.44 -4.69 31.36
N VAL A 252 1.39 -3.86 30.32
CA VAL A 252 2.18 -4.05 29.08
C VAL A 252 3.66 -3.86 29.37
N GLU A 253 3.99 -2.88 30.20
CA GLU A 253 5.36 -2.59 30.62
C GLU A 253 5.93 -3.74 31.48
N ALA A 254 5.16 -4.21 32.47
CA ALA A 254 5.54 -5.35 33.30
C ALA A 254 5.83 -6.60 32.46
N TYR A 255 4.93 -6.94 31.53
CA TYR A 255 5.12 -8.07 30.61
C TYR A 255 6.39 -7.94 29.77
N ARG A 256 6.65 -6.75 29.22
CA ARG A 256 7.85 -6.49 28.40
C ARG A 256 9.13 -6.60 29.23
N ALA A 257 9.14 -6.01 30.42
CA ALA A 257 10.30 -6.03 31.31
C ALA A 257 10.64 -7.45 31.75
N VAL A 258 9.64 -8.23 32.16
CA VAL A 258 9.81 -9.65 32.53
C VAL A 258 10.29 -10.47 31.33
N SER A 259 9.65 -10.33 30.17
CA SER A 259 10.05 -11.08 28.97
C SER A 259 11.49 -10.76 28.53
N THR A 260 11.89 -9.48 28.55
CA THR A 260 13.28 -9.06 28.25
C THR A 260 14.28 -9.71 29.22
N LYS A 261 13.94 -9.77 30.50
CA LYS A 261 14.78 -10.41 31.53
C LYS A 261 14.95 -11.91 31.26
N LEU A 262 13.89 -12.58 30.84
CA LEU A 262 13.91 -14.01 30.54
C LEU A 262 14.63 -14.33 29.24
N GLU A 263 14.45 -13.53 28.19
CA GLU A 263 15.27 -13.61 26.98
C GLU A 263 16.75 -13.59 27.35
N LYS A 264 17.19 -12.60 28.13
CA LYS A 264 18.61 -12.52 28.55
C LYS A 264 19.07 -13.73 29.35
N LYS A 265 18.27 -14.19 30.31
CA LYS A 265 18.58 -15.34 31.16
C LYS A 265 18.71 -16.64 30.35
N TYR A 266 17.85 -16.83 29.37
CA TYR A 266 17.82 -18.02 28.52
C TYR A 266 18.33 -17.72 27.11
N SER A 267 19.36 -16.88 26.99
CA SER A 267 19.88 -16.40 25.69
C SER A 267 20.44 -17.50 24.80
N LYS A 268 20.78 -18.67 25.37
CA LYS A 268 21.11 -19.88 24.59
C LYS A 268 19.94 -20.35 23.74
N TYR A 269 18.70 -20.24 24.24
CA TYR A 269 17.50 -20.81 23.61
C TYR A 269 16.53 -19.77 23.08
N LEU A 270 16.43 -18.61 23.72
CA LEU A 270 15.47 -17.57 23.36
C LEU A 270 16.12 -16.48 22.49
N LEU A 271 15.43 -16.12 21.41
CA LEU A 271 15.79 -15.02 20.55
C LEU A 271 15.75 -13.69 21.32
N GLN A 272 16.84 -12.94 21.25
CA GLN A 272 16.96 -11.68 21.96
C GLN A 272 16.23 -10.56 21.21
N GLY A 273 15.43 -9.76 21.94
CA GLY A 273 14.76 -8.58 21.41
C GLY A 273 13.35 -8.82 20.89
N VAL A 274 12.83 -10.04 21.00
CA VAL A 274 11.45 -10.35 20.59
C VAL A 274 10.44 -9.56 21.45
N ALA A 275 10.67 -9.49 22.77
CA ALA A 275 9.85 -8.79 23.75
C ALA A 275 9.82 -7.27 23.54
N GLN A 276 10.97 -6.69 23.18
CA GLN A 276 11.09 -5.27 22.86
C GLN A 276 10.61 -4.94 21.44
N GLY A 277 10.51 -5.97 20.59
CA GLY A 277 10.39 -5.87 19.14
C GLY A 277 11.77 -5.77 18.50
N LEU A 278 12.11 -6.72 17.63
CA LEU A 278 13.44 -6.88 17.05
C LEU A 278 14.04 -5.55 16.53
N HIS A 279 13.33 -4.82 15.68
CA HIS A 279 13.78 -3.53 15.15
C HIS A 279 13.96 -2.43 16.21
N LYS A 280 13.19 -2.46 17.30
CA LYS A 280 13.38 -1.52 18.41
C LYS A 280 14.63 -1.86 19.20
N LYS A 281 14.92 -3.15 19.38
CA LYS A 281 16.19 -3.59 19.97
C LYS A 281 17.36 -3.21 19.05
N GLU A 282 17.29 -3.51 17.76
CA GLU A 282 18.30 -3.12 16.77
C GLU A 282 18.58 -1.60 16.80
N ALA A 283 17.54 -0.77 16.92
CA ALA A 283 17.70 0.67 17.04
C ALA A 283 18.39 1.10 18.35
N ASN A 284 18.11 0.42 19.47
CA ASN A 284 18.75 0.68 20.75
C ASN A 284 20.21 0.21 20.78
N ASP A 285 20.49 -0.95 20.21
CA ASP A 285 21.84 -1.51 20.08
C ASP A 285 22.68 -0.58 19.18
N LEU A 286 22.12 -0.11 18.05
CA LEU A 286 22.75 0.89 17.20
C LEU A 286 23.01 2.20 17.95
N LYS A 287 22.05 2.71 18.75
CA LYS A 287 22.29 3.89 19.61
C LYS A 287 23.48 3.63 20.54
N ALA A 288 23.50 2.49 21.23
CA ALA A 288 24.56 2.17 22.17
C ALA A 288 25.93 2.14 21.49
N ASP A 289 26.03 1.49 20.34
CA ASP A 289 27.25 1.40 19.54
C ASP A 289 27.72 2.79 19.05
N GLU A 290 26.81 3.62 18.53
CA GLU A 290 27.13 4.97 18.07
C GLU A 290 27.56 5.88 19.22
N VAL A 291 26.87 5.82 20.36
CA VAL A 291 27.27 6.58 21.57
C VAL A 291 28.64 6.12 22.07
N GLU A 292 28.92 4.81 22.08
CA GLU A 292 30.22 4.28 22.49
C GLU A 292 31.36 4.76 21.57
N LYS A 293 31.13 4.82 20.25
CA LYS A 293 32.09 5.39 19.28
C LYS A 293 32.35 6.89 19.51
N LEU A 294 31.36 7.61 20.05
CA LEU A 294 31.45 9.05 20.31
C LEU A 294 32.13 9.37 21.65
N LYS A 295 32.05 8.48 22.66
CA LYS A 295 32.65 8.68 23.99
C LYS A 295 34.13 9.10 23.97
N PRO A 296 35.01 8.51 23.15
CA PRO A 296 36.41 8.95 23.08
C PRO A 296 36.60 10.42 22.68
N LYS A 297 35.65 11.00 21.92
CA LYS A 297 35.73 12.37 21.42
C LYS A 297 34.95 13.36 22.29
N LEU A 298 33.82 12.91 22.86
CA LEU A 298 32.83 13.80 23.49
C LEU A 298 32.62 13.52 24.99
N GLY A 299 33.21 12.46 25.54
CA GLY A 299 33.05 12.07 26.94
C GLY A 299 31.58 11.90 27.31
N ASP A 300 31.17 12.50 28.42
CA ASP A 300 29.80 12.44 28.94
C ASP A 300 28.77 13.14 28.03
N ASN A 301 29.21 13.99 27.09
CA ASN A 301 28.33 14.67 26.15
C ASN A 301 27.95 13.79 24.93
N ALA A 302 28.50 12.58 24.81
CA ALA A 302 28.26 11.70 23.66
C ALA A 302 26.77 11.39 23.44
N GLU A 303 26.03 11.16 24.52
CA GLU A 303 24.59 10.85 24.43
C GLU A 303 23.77 12.10 24.06
N SER A 304 24.08 13.26 24.64
CA SER A 304 23.44 14.53 24.26
C SER A 304 23.69 14.85 22.79
N TYR A 305 24.93 14.68 22.31
CA TYR A 305 25.27 14.90 20.91
C TYR A 305 24.52 13.94 19.98
N TYR A 306 24.40 12.67 20.33
CA TYR A 306 23.58 11.72 19.58
C TYR A 306 22.12 12.18 19.46
N ASP A 307 21.52 12.61 20.58
CA ASP A 307 20.13 13.05 20.60
C ASP A 307 19.93 14.38 19.82
N ASP A 308 20.90 15.30 19.84
CA ASP A 308 20.90 16.52 19.03
C ASP A 308 20.94 16.20 17.52
N ARG A 309 21.82 15.29 17.11
CA ARG A 309 21.90 14.85 15.70
C ARG A 309 20.63 14.13 15.26
N LYS A 310 20.06 13.30 16.13
CA LYS A 310 18.76 12.65 15.89
C LYS A 310 17.64 13.67 15.71
N ALA A 311 17.59 14.73 16.51
CA ALA A 311 16.61 15.80 16.39
C ALA A 311 16.76 16.55 15.06
N PHE A 312 17.99 16.88 14.67
CA PHE A 312 18.28 17.46 13.36
C PHE A 312 17.73 16.59 12.21
N VAL A 313 18.06 15.30 12.19
CA VAL A 313 17.57 14.36 11.16
C VAL A 313 16.04 14.26 11.19
N SER A 314 15.44 14.24 12.38
CA SER A 314 13.98 14.19 12.54
C SER A 314 13.29 15.37 11.86
N ASN A 315 13.82 16.59 12.07
CA ASN A 315 13.27 17.80 11.45
C ASN A 315 13.37 17.76 9.92
N GLN A 316 14.50 17.29 9.37
CA GLN A 316 14.66 17.17 7.91
C GLN A 316 13.67 16.17 7.31
N LEU A 317 13.45 15.04 7.98
CA LEU A 317 12.48 14.03 7.54
C LEU A 317 11.04 14.55 7.63
N ASP A 318 10.68 15.22 8.72
CA ASP A 318 9.34 15.78 8.90
C ASP A 318 9.03 16.82 7.82
N GLU A 319 9.98 17.71 7.51
CA GLU A 319 9.84 18.71 6.45
C GLU A 319 9.64 18.05 5.09
N LEU A 320 10.55 17.16 4.67
CA LEU A 320 10.54 16.56 3.34
C LEU A 320 9.35 15.62 3.12
N LEU A 321 9.06 14.77 4.11
CA LEU A 321 7.99 13.76 3.97
C LEU A 321 6.59 14.34 4.20
N SER A 322 6.48 15.60 4.63
CA SER A 322 5.19 16.32 4.66
C SER A 322 4.85 17.00 3.33
N GLN A 323 5.79 17.07 2.38
CA GLN A 323 5.54 17.60 1.05
C GLN A 323 4.78 16.58 0.18
N SER A 324 3.83 17.05 -0.61
CA SER A 324 3.14 16.23 -1.60
C SER A 324 4.11 15.80 -2.71
N GLY A 325 3.89 14.62 -3.29
CA GLY A 325 4.66 14.19 -4.46
C GLY A 325 6.05 13.61 -4.17
N MET A 326 6.43 13.37 -2.91
CA MET A 326 7.79 12.95 -2.52
C MET A 326 8.09 11.49 -2.92
N THR A 327 8.88 11.29 -3.99
CA THR A 327 9.38 9.94 -4.37
C THR A 327 10.61 9.55 -3.57
N PHE A 328 11.06 8.29 -3.67
CA PHE A 328 12.28 7.87 -2.94
C PHE A 328 13.53 8.51 -3.52
N GLU A 329 13.58 8.65 -4.84
CA GLU A 329 14.69 9.25 -5.57
C GLU A 329 14.80 10.75 -5.21
N LYS A 330 13.68 11.48 -5.20
CA LYS A 330 13.63 12.88 -4.75
C LYS A 330 14.03 13.02 -3.29
N LEU A 331 13.49 12.15 -2.41
CA LEU A 331 13.86 12.15 -1.00
C LEU A 331 15.36 11.95 -0.81
N GLN A 332 15.96 11.02 -1.56
CA GLN A 332 17.39 10.73 -1.50
C GLN A 332 18.23 11.93 -1.97
N GLU A 333 17.86 12.57 -3.08
CA GLU A 333 18.52 13.78 -3.59
C GLU A 333 18.41 14.96 -2.60
N GLU A 334 17.22 15.19 -2.05
CA GLU A 334 16.96 16.29 -1.12
C GLU A 334 17.64 16.09 0.25
N LEU A 335 17.70 14.86 0.73
CA LEU A 335 18.46 14.51 1.94
C LEU A 335 19.97 14.66 1.71
N LEU A 336 20.47 14.25 0.53
CA LEU A 336 21.89 14.39 0.20
C LEU A 336 22.32 15.87 0.21
N LYS A 337 21.50 16.78 -0.33
CA LYS A 337 21.74 18.24 -0.25
C LYS A 337 21.83 18.75 1.19
N ARG A 338 21.17 18.07 2.13
CA ARG A 338 21.14 18.38 3.57
C ARG A 338 22.22 17.61 4.36
N GLY A 339 23.15 16.92 3.69
CA GLY A 339 24.22 16.15 4.31
C GLY A 339 23.75 14.82 4.93
N LEU A 340 22.63 14.27 4.45
CA LEU A 340 22.04 13.02 4.93
C LEU A 340 22.02 11.98 3.82
N LEU A 341 22.49 10.77 4.10
CA LEU A 341 22.35 9.62 3.21
C LEU A 341 21.18 8.77 3.67
N ILE A 342 20.37 8.27 2.72
CA ILE A 342 19.29 7.32 3.00
C ILE A 342 19.42 6.09 2.11
N ASP A 343 19.41 4.92 2.75
CA ASP A 343 19.52 3.62 2.08
C ASP A 343 18.37 2.69 2.48
N LYS A 344 17.89 1.90 1.51
CA LYS A 344 16.90 0.84 1.76
C LYS A 344 17.61 -0.39 2.31
N ARG A 345 17.21 -0.86 3.49
CA ARG A 345 17.61 -2.19 3.99
C ARG A 345 16.73 -3.28 3.37
N GLU A 346 17.20 -4.52 3.40
CA GLU A 346 16.39 -5.65 2.97
C GLU A 346 15.12 -5.79 3.83
N ILE A 347 13.97 -6.01 3.19
CA ILE A 347 12.69 -6.16 3.88
C ILE A 347 12.66 -7.54 4.54
N LYS A 348 13.08 -7.62 5.80
CA LYS A 348 12.89 -8.83 6.61
C LYS A 348 11.43 -8.90 7.07
N ASN A 349 10.60 -9.70 6.39
CA ASN A 349 9.22 -9.91 6.80
C ASN A 349 9.18 -10.56 8.19
N LYS A 350 8.53 -9.90 9.16
CA LYS A 350 8.49 -10.30 10.57
C LYS A 350 7.82 -11.65 10.88
N THR A 351 7.26 -12.37 9.91
CA THR A 351 6.63 -13.68 10.18
C THR A 351 6.58 -14.56 8.93
N GLU A 352 7.19 -15.73 8.99
CA GLU A 352 6.94 -16.87 8.07
C GLU A 352 5.62 -17.59 8.40
N SER A 353 4.59 -16.86 8.86
CA SER A 353 3.28 -17.45 9.16
C SER A 353 2.64 -17.96 7.87
N LYS A 354 2.36 -19.27 7.78
CA LYS A 354 1.74 -19.95 6.62
C LYS A 354 0.32 -19.47 6.29
N HIS A 355 -0.29 -18.56 7.06
CA HIS A 355 -1.60 -18.00 6.74
C HIS A 355 -1.50 -16.77 5.81
N TYR A 356 -1.94 -16.96 4.56
CA TYR A 356 -1.88 -16.01 3.44
C TYR A 356 -2.48 -14.61 3.73
N ALA A 357 -3.38 -14.48 4.71
CA ALA A 357 -4.08 -13.22 5.00
C ALA A 357 -3.37 -12.30 6.02
N SER A 358 -2.40 -12.81 6.79
CA SER A 358 -1.69 -12.03 7.83
C SER A 358 -0.27 -11.61 7.45
N LYS A 359 0.29 -12.14 6.35
CA LYS A 359 1.71 -11.98 5.98
C LYS A 359 2.18 -10.54 5.71
N HIS A 360 1.28 -9.59 5.46
CA HIS A 360 1.68 -8.26 4.93
C HIS A 360 1.12 -7.04 5.68
N LYS A 361 0.34 -7.19 6.77
CA LYS A 361 -0.27 -6.02 7.41
C LYS A 361 0.75 -5.09 8.09
N ASP A 362 1.92 -5.61 8.43
CA ASP A 362 2.96 -4.89 9.19
C ASP A 362 4.32 -4.78 8.51
N ALA A 363 4.43 -5.14 7.22
CA ALA A 363 5.67 -4.90 6.47
C ALA A 363 5.90 -3.40 6.26
N GLU A 364 7.08 -2.90 6.61
CA GLU A 364 7.53 -1.54 6.34
C GLU A 364 8.95 -1.58 5.77
N GLN A 365 9.26 -0.66 4.84
CA GLN A 365 10.62 -0.52 4.34
C GLN A 365 11.48 0.07 5.47
N ILE A 366 12.50 -0.67 5.90
CA ILE A 366 13.48 -0.16 6.86
C ILE A 366 14.52 0.65 6.09
N PHE A 367 14.82 1.85 6.58
CA PHE A 367 15.85 2.71 6.05
C PHE A 367 17.03 2.76 7.03
N THR A 368 18.25 2.89 6.50
CA THR A 368 19.38 3.46 7.24
C THR A 368 19.48 4.92 6.83
N ILE A 369 19.55 5.84 7.79
CA ILE A 369 19.72 7.26 7.54
C ILE A 369 21.00 7.68 8.24
N THR A 370 22.01 8.07 7.47
CA THR A 370 23.34 8.41 7.97
C THR A 370 23.53 9.91 7.88
N ASP A 371 23.81 10.55 9.01
CA ASP A 371 24.22 11.93 9.05
C ASP A 371 25.70 12.06 8.70
N GLN A 372 26.01 12.62 7.53
CA GLN A 372 27.38 12.67 7.03
C GLN A 372 28.29 13.56 7.87
N GLN A 373 27.72 14.53 8.60
CA GLN A 373 28.50 15.41 9.46
C GLN A 373 29.04 14.67 10.69
N SER A 374 28.20 13.86 11.35
CA SER A 374 28.56 13.15 12.58
C SER A 374 29.03 11.70 12.35
N GLY A 375 28.67 11.12 11.20
CA GLY A 375 28.83 9.69 10.90
C GLY A 375 27.76 8.80 11.56
N ILE A 376 26.84 9.38 12.35
CA ILE A 376 25.83 8.62 13.10
C ILE A 376 24.78 8.07 12.15
N SER A 377 24.45 6.79 12.34
CA SER A 377 23.40 6.10 11.60
C SER A 377 22.13 5.94 12.44
N PHE A 378 20.98 6.16 11.82
CA PHE A 378 19.66 5.96 12.37
C PHE A 378 18.88 4.94 11.55
N VAL A 379 17.92 4.26 12.20
CA VAL A 379 16.93 3.43 11.53
C VAL A 379 15.53 3.95 11.83
N ASN A 380 14.50 3.45 11.14
CA ASN A 380 13.13 3.93 11.34
C ASN A 380 12.70 3.94 12.81
N ASP A 381 13.01 2.88 13.55
CA ASP A 381 12.66 2.74 14.97
C ASP A 381 13.59 3.51 15.93
N SER A 382 14.63 4.19 15.41
CA SER A 382 15.36 5.21 16.17
C SER A 382 14.46 6.40 16.47
N PHE A 383 13.52 6.75 15.59
CA PHE A 383 12.65 7.93 15.72
C PHE A 383 11.38 7.67 16.54
N THR A 384 10.81 8.72 17.11
CA THR A 384 9.57 8.68 17.91
C THR A 384 8.52 9.66 17.37
N HIS A 385 7.32 9.67 17.95
CA HIS A 385 6.25 10.64 17.68
C HIS A 385 5.92 10.85 16.18
N ASN A 386 5.92 12.11 15.73
CA ASN A 386 5.47 12.51 14.40
C ASN A 386 6.38 11.95 13.31
N THR A 387 7.69 12.09 13.47
CA THR A 387 8.68 11.54 12.53
C THR A 387 8.51 10.05 12.31
N ARG A 388 8.36 9.27 13.39
CA ARG A 388 8.11 7.84 13.23
C ARG A 388 6.81 7.56 12.47
N LYS A 389 5.75 8.32 12.75
CA LYS A 389 4.43 8.16 12.10
C LYS A 389 4.52 8.45 10.60
N ILE A 390 5.12 9.58 10.21
CA ILE A 390 5.26 9.98 8.80
C ILE A 390 6.18 9.01 8.07
N LEU A 391 7.35 8.70 8.64
CA LEU A 391 8.30 7.75 8.06
C LEU A 391 7.68 6.34 7.91
N LYS A 392 6.86 5.90 8.88
CA LYS A 392 6.13 4.63 8.80
C LYS A 392 5.12 4.62 7.66
N LYS A 393 4.34 5.70 7.51
CA LYS A 393 3.37 5.86 6.42
C LYS A 393 4.09 5.77 5.07
N TYR A 394 5.15 6.55 4.92
CA TYR A 394 5.99 6.57 3.73
C TYR A 394 6.60 5.19 3.42
N ALA A 395 7.24 4.55 4.40
CA ALA A 395 7.84 3.22 4.27
C ALA A 395 6.84 2.14 3.84
N LYS A 396 5.62 2.15 4.40
CA LYS A 396 4.54 1.22 4.02
C LYS A 396 4.03 1.48 2.61
N ASN A 397 3.87 2.75 2.24
CA ASN A 397 3.44 3.13 0.90
C ASN A 397 4.48 2.71 -0.15
N LEU A 398 5.76 2.88 0.14
CA LEU A 398 6.85 2.46 -0.74
C LEU A 398 6.84 0.94 -0.98
N ILE A 399 6.71 0.11 0.06
CA ILE A 399 6.55 -1.35 -0.10
C ILE A 399 5.32 -1.66 -0.93
N THR A 400 4.21 -0.97 -0.66
CA THR A 400 2.96 -1.19 -1.39
C THR A 400 3.19 -0.90 -2.87
N LYS A 401 3.76 0.26 -3.22
CA LYS A 401 4.10 0.65 -4.59
C LYS A 401 4.99 -0.40 -5.26
N GLN A 402 6.11 -0.79 -4.63
CA GLN A 402 7.02 -1.80 -5.15
C GLN A 402 6.37 -3.18 -5.33
N THR A 403 5.50 -3.58 -4.40
CA THR A 403 4.79 -4.87 -4.48
C THR A 403 3.77 -4.85 -5.61
N PHE A 404 3.03 -3.74 -5.75
CA PHE A 404 2.10 -3.55 -6.87
C PHE A 404 2.85 -3.54 -8.21
N GLU A 405 3.97 -2.83 -8.31
CA GLU A 405 4.85 -2.85 -9.49
C GLU A 405 5.37 -4.25 -9.78
N LYS A 406 5.87 -5.00 -8.80
CA LYS A 406 6.34 -6.39 -9.00
C LYS A 406 5.24 -7.35 -9.46
N ILE A 407 4.02 -7.19 -8.96
CA ILE A 407 2.89 -8.05 -9.35
C ILE A 407 2.40 -7.70 -10.77
N LEU A 408 2.36 -6.41 -11.11
CA LEU A 408 1.74 -5.91 -12.33
C LEU A 408 2.74 -5.51 -13.43
N THR A 409 4.05 -5.66 -13.22
CA THR A 409 5.13 -5.36 -14.19
C THR A 409 5.01 -6.14 -15.50
N LYS A 410 4.28 -7.26 -15.51
CA LYS A 410 3.98 -8.02 -16.75
C LYS A 410 2.88 -7.36 -17.59
N ASP A 411 2.11 -6.44 -17.02
CA ASP A 411 1.02 -5.72 -17.69
C ASP A 411 1.48 -4.34 -18.13
N LYS A 412 1.73 -4.17 -19.43
CA LYS A 412 2.24 -2.91 -20.01
C LYS A 412 1.35 -1.68 -19.74
N ASN A 413 0.11 -1.93 -19.33
CA ASN A 413 -0.92 -0.92 -19.06
C ASN A 413 -0.92 -0.44 -17.59
N PHE A 414 -0.06 -0.98 -16.72
CA PHE A 414 0.10 -0.47 -15.35
C PHE A 414 1.10 0.69 -15.30
N ARG A 415 0.62 1.91 -15.05
CA ARG A 415 1.46 3.14 -15.00
C ARG A 415 0.90 4.11 -13.95
N ILE A 416 1.40 4.01 -12.72
CA ILE A 416 0.92 4.83 -11.59
C ILE A 416 0.99 6.32 -11.95
N ASP A 417 2.15 6.80 -12.39
CA ASP A 417 2.37 8.22 -12.67
C ASP A 417 1.45 8.76 -13.80
N ALA A 418 1.10 7.94 -14.78
CA ALA A 418 0.18 8.32 -15.85
C ALA A 418 -1.27 8.42 -15.35
N VAL A 419 -1.70 7.46 -14.52
CA VAL A 419 -3.03 7.46 -13.91
C VAL A 419 -3.17 8.63 -12.95
N GLU A 420 -2.19 8.84 -12.08
CA GLU A 420 -2.15 9.94 -11.12
C GLU A 420 -2.22 11.30 -11.82
N ARG A 421 -1.45 11.49 -12.90
CA ARG A 421 -1.50 12.72 -13.71
C ARG A 421 -2.87 13.00 -14.29
N VAL A 422 -3.51 11.99 -14.89
CA VAL A 422 -4.84 12.15 -15.49
C VAL A 422 -5.88 12.50 -14.41
N ILE A 423 -5.82 11.84 -13.25
CA ILE A 423 -6.74 12.12 -12.14
C ILE A 423 -6.52 13.54 -11.60
N ARG A 424 -5.27 13.97 -11.41
CA ARG A 424 -4.92 15.34 -10.99
C ARG A 424 -5.51 16.37 -11.95
N ASP A 425 -5.31 16.19 -13.25
CA ASP A 425 -5.91 17.06 -14.27
C ASP A 425 -7.44 17.15 -14.15
N LYS A 426 -8.14 16.01 -13.97
CA LYS A 426 -9.60 16.02 -13.81
C LYS A 426 -10.05 16.67 -12.51
N TYR A 427 -9.29 16.47 -11.43
CA TYR A 427 -9.55 17.09 -10.13
C TYR A 427 -9.40 18.61 -10.20
N ASP A 428 -8.28 19.11 -10.74
CA ASP A 428 -8.01 20.54 -10.84
C ASP A 428 -9.08 21.26 -11.67
N ARG A 429 -9.58 20.63 -12.74
CA ARG A 429 -10.67 21.17 -13.57
C ARG A 429 -11.98 21.28 -12.79
N ALA A 430 -12.37 20.24 -12.06
CA ALA A 430 -13.57 20.27 -11.23
C ALA A 430 -13.46 21.35 -10.14
N MET A 431 -12.26 21.49 -9.54
CA MET A 431 -12.01 22.51 -8.53
C MET A 431 -12.03 23.93 -9.10
N ASN A 432 -11.46 24.14 -10.29
CA ASN A 432 -11.52 25.44 -10.97
C ASN A 432 -12.97 25.83 -11.30
N LYS A 433 -13.78 24.89 -11.78
CA LYS A 433 -15.21 25.12 -12.05
C LYS A 433 -15.99 25.44 -10.78
N LEU A 434 -15.74 24.71 -9.70
CA LEU A 434 -16.30 25.01 -8.38
C LEU A 434 -15.93 26.42 -7.95
N ASN A 435 -14.64 26.77 -7.96
CA ASN A 435 -14.16 28.09 -7.56
C ASN A 435 -14.79 29.21 -8.40
N GLN A 436 -14.99 29.01 -9.70
CA GLN A 436 -15.68 29.99 -10.57
C GLN A 436 -17.13 30.20 -10.16
N GLN A 437 -17.86 29.13 -9.83
CA GLN A 437 -19.25 29.22 -9.36
C GLN A 437 -19.34 29.94 -8.00
N LEU A 438 -18.37 29.73 -7.11
CA LEU A 438 -18.32 30.38 -5.80
C LEU A 438 -18.03 31.89 -5.85
N VAL A 439 -17.34 32.38 -6.88
CA VAL A 439 -17.05 33.82 -7.05
C VAL A 439 -18.31 34.60 -7.44
N ILE A 440 -19.37 33.94 -7.90
CA ILE A 440 -20.60 34.55 -8.44
C ILE A 440 -21.66 34.82 -7.34
N GLY A 441 -21.47 34.36 -6.10
CA GLY A 441 -22.35 34.72 -4.99
C GLY A 441 -21.92 34.19 -3.62
N SER A 442 -22.35 34.86 -2.55
CA SER A 442 -22.28 34.32 -1.18
C SER A 442 -23.39 33.30 -0.97
N GLU A 443 -23.19 32.08 -1.47
CA GLU A 443 -24.18 31.01 -1.36
C GLU A 443 -24.41 30.61 0.13
N PRO A 444 -25.67 30.37 0.55
CA PRO A 444 -25.98 29.72 1.82
C PRO A 444 -25.25 28.38 1.95
N THR A 445 -24.90 28.00 3.18
CA THR A 445 -24.05 26.82 3.46
C THR A 445 -24.57 25.50 2.89
N GLU A 446 -25.89 25.33 2.77
CA GLU A 446 -26.50 24.11 2.23
C GLU A 446 -26.45 24.05 0.69
N GLU A 447 -26.58 25.17 -0.01
CA GLU A 447 -26.42 25.26 -1.47
C GLU A 447 -24.95 25.00 -1.86
N LEU A 448 -24.02 25.53 -1.07
CA LEU A 448 -22.59 25.28 -1.22
C LEU A 448 -22.23 23.79 -1.15
N THR A 449 -22.77 23.05 -0.17
CA THR A 449 -22.53 21.61 -0.05
C THR A 449 -23.08 20.86 -1.27
N LYS A 450 -24.29 21.18 -1.73
CA LYS A 450 -24.88 20.58 -2.95
C LYS A 450 -24.03 20.88 -4.18
N LEU A 451 -23.53 22.10 -4.32
CA LEU A 451 -22.65 22.50 -5.41
C LEU A 451 -21.35 21.69 -5.41
N LYS A 452 -20.70 21.56 -4.25
CA LYS A 452 -19.49 20.74 -4.08
C LYS A 452 -19.73 19.27 -4.44
N GLN A 453 -20.83 18.69 -3.99
CA GLN A 453 -21.21 17.32 -4.30
C GLN A 453 -21.52 17.13 -5.80
N GLN A 454 -22.18 18.10 -6.45
CA GLN A 454 -22.38 18.10 -7.89
C GLN A 454 -21.04 18.10 -8.65
N GLN A 455 -20.07 18.92 -8.21
CA GLN A 455 -18.74 18.98 -8.80
C GLN A 455 -17.94 17.69 -8.59
N PHE A 456 -18.19 16.93 -7.52
CA PHE A 456 -17.65 15.58 -7.37
C PHE A 456 -18.18 14.62 -8.43
N PHE A 457 -19.49 14.64 -8.73
CA PHE A 457 -20.05 13.78 -9.77
C PHE A 457 -19.56 14.18 -11.18
N GLU A 458 -19.29 15.47 -11.40
CA GLU A 458 -18.62 15.93 -12.61
C GLU A 458 -17.17 15.41 -12.69
N PHE A 459 -16.40 15.52 -11.61
CA PHE A 459 -15.07 14.90 -11.49
C PHE A 459 -15.10 13.39 -11.75
N PHE A 460 -16.08 12.68 -11.19
CA PHE A 460 -16.29 11.25 -11.41
C PHE A 460 -16.54 10.94 -12.89
N ASN A 461 -17.47 11.64 -13.53
CA ASN A 461 -17.81 11.41 -14.93
C ASN A 461 -16.64 11.74 -15.87
N ASN A 462 -15.87 12.79 -15.56
CA ASN A 462 -14.67 13.17 -16.29
C ASN A 462 -13.54 12.15 -16.13
N CYS A 463 -13.43 11.49 -14.97
CA CYS A 463 -12.55 10.34 -14.81
C CYS A 463 -13.04 9.13 -15.60
N LEU A 464 -14.36 8.90 -15.60
CA LEU A 464 -14.96 7.77 -16.30
C LEU A 464 -14.78 7.86 -17.83
N SER A 465 -14.88 9.06 -18.41
CA SER A 465 -14.71 9.27 -19.85
C SER A 465 -13.30 8.91 -20.36
N VAL A 466 -12.32 8.90 -19.45
CA VAL A 466 -10.94 8.46 -19.73
C VAL A 466 -10.65 7.07 -19.17
N GLY A 467 -11.68 6.31 -18.80
CA GLY A 467 -11.57 4.93 -18.35
C GLY A 467 -11.11 4.76 -16.91
N ILE A 468 -11.39 5.71 -16.01
CA ILE A 468 -11.07 5.62 -14.58
C ILE A 468 -12.36 5.67 -13.77
N ILE A 469 -12.65 4.59 -13.03
CA ILE A 469 -13.77 4.58 -12.08
C ILE A 469 -13.24 5.01 -10.70
N VAL A 470 -13.77 6.11 -10.17
CA VAL A 470 -13.48 6.62 -8.82
C VAL A 470 -14.42 5.95 -7.83
N ASN A 471 -13.87 5.25 -6.84
CA ASN A 471 -14.65 4.48 -5.87
C ASN A 471 -14.24 4.83 -4.44
N ILE A 472 -15.10 5.57 -3.74
CA ILE A 472 -14.93 5.95 -2.33
C ILE A 472 -15.98 5.25 -1.45
N ASN A 473 -15.57 4.76 -0.28
CA ASN A 473 -16.47 4.14 0.70
C ASN A 473 -16.79 5.09 1.88
N LYS A 474 -17.71 4.69 2.76
CA LYS A 474 -18.11 5.45 3.96
C LYS A 474 -16.94 5.77 4.92
N GLN A 475 -15.89 4.95 4.93
CA GLN A 475 -14.67 5.21 5.70
C GLN A 475 -13.71 6.18 4.99
N LYS A 476 -14.14 6.81 3.89
CA LYS A 476 -13.34 7.70 3.04
C LYS A 476 -12.09 7.02 2.48
N HIS A 477 -12.14 5.70 2.31
CA HIS A 477 -11.10 4.97 1.59
C HIS A 477 -11.41 5.03 0.10
N LEU A 478 -10.46 5.56 -0.67
CA LEU A 478 -10.61 5.78 -2.10
C LEU A 478 -9.73 4.85 -2.91
N THR A 479 -10.32 4.27 -3.96
CA THR A 479 -9.63 3.47 -4.96
C THR A 479 -10.03 3.92 -6.35
N TYR A 480 -9.06 3.97 -7.25
CA TYR A 480 -9.24 4.28 -8.66
C TYR A 480 -9.09 3.00 -9.47
N HIS A 481 -10.04 2.72 -10.35
CA HIS A 481 -10.03 1.51 -11.18
C HIS A 481 -9.83 1.91 -12.63
N LYS A 482 -8.62 1.68 -13.16
CA LYS A 482 -8.31 1.91 -14.57
C LYS A 482 -8.88 0.77 -15.41
N ILE A 483 -9.80 1.09 -16.31
CA ILE A 483 -10.38 0.17 -17.29
C ILE A 483 -9.45 0.05 -18.48
N VAL A 484 -9.24 -1.19 -18.92
CA VAL A 484 -8.41 -1.51 -20.08
C VAL A 484 -9.07 -2.63 -20.87
N GLU A 485 -9.04 -2.55 -22.20
CA GLU A 485 -9.45 -3.66 -23.06
C GLU A 485 -8.63 -4.91 -22.75
N ASN A 486 -9.34 -6.02 -22.68
CA ASN A 486 -8.72 -7.31 -22.43
C ASN A 486 -8.53 -8.06 -23.74
N GLN A 487 -7.29 -8.12 -24.21
CA GLN A 487 -6.93 -8.79 -25.46
C GLN A 487 -6.93 -10.33 -25.36
N LYS A 488 -7.15 -10.92 -24.17
CA LYS A 488 -7.07 -12.36 -23.93
C LYS A 488 -8.16 -12.85 -22.97
N GLY A 489 -9.06 -13.71 -23.44
CA GLY A 489 -10.05 -14.42 -22.63
C GLY A 489 -11.49 -13.99 -22.90
N ASN A 490 -12.42 -14.51 -22.10
CA ASN A 490 -13.87 -14.36 -22.30
C ASN A 490 -14.44 -13.03 -21.78
N PHE A 491 -13.58 -12.10 -21.38
CA PHE A 491 -14.00 -10.79 -20.86
C PHE A 491 -13.49 -9.67 -21.75
N ASP A 492 -14.32 -8.67 -22.00
CA ASP A 492 -14.01 -7.54 -22.90
C ASP A 492 -13.04 -6.55 -22.25
N PHE A 493 -13.14 -6.37 -20.93
CA PHE A 493 -12.34 -5.40 -20.18
C PHE A 493 -11.75 -5.98 -18.90
N LYS A 494 -10.72 -5.32 -18.40
CA LYS A 494 -10.16 -5.50 -17.06
C LYS A 494 -10.04 -4.15 -16.34
N ALA A 495 -10.42 -4.11 -15.07
CA ALA A 495 -10.19 -3.00 -14.16
C ALA A 495 -8.98 -3.27 -13.29
N ILE A 496 -7.96 -2.43 -13.39
CA ILE A 496 -6.78 -2.47 -12.54
C ILE A 496 -6.98 -1.49 -11.38
N LYS A 497 -6.90 -2.00 -10.16
CA LYS A 497 -7.18 -1.25 -8.94
C LYS A 497 -5.93 -0.53 -8.40
N TYR A 498 -6.04 0.77 -8.24
CA TYR A 498 -5.07 1.66 -7.60
C TYR A 498 -5.66 2.15 -6.28
N LYS A 499 -5.04 1.81 -5.15
CA LYS A 499 -5.40 2.43 -3.87
C LYS A 499 -4.86 3.85 -3.88
N SER A 500 -5.68 4.86 -3.57
CA SER A 500 -5.24 6.26 -3.55
C SER A 500 -4.00 6.52 -2.69
N SER A 501 -3.77 5.72 -1.64
CA SER A 501 -2.59 5.79 -0.78
C SER A 501 -1.25 5.49 -1.47
N ILE A 502 -1.26 4.99 -2.71
CA ILE A 502 -0.02 4.73 -3.48
C ILE A 502 0.39 5.94 -4.34
N PHE A 503 -0.51 6.90 -4.51
CA PHE A 503 -0.23 8.16 -5.20
C PHE A 503 0.64 9.04 -4.32
N ALA A 504 1.56 9.75 -4.96
CA ALA A 504 2.44 10.67 -4.28
C ALA A 504 1.68 11.94 -3.87
N ASP A 505 0.62 12.27 -4.59
CA ASP A 505 -0.30 13.35 -4.34
C ASP A 505 -1.32 13.04 -3.24
N GLU A 506 -1.25 13.77 -2.13
CA GLU A 506 -2.16 13.57 -0.99
C GLU A 506 -3.56 14.15 -1.23
N GLU A 507 -3.73 15.11 -2.14
CA GLU A 507 -5.05 15.68 -2.45
C GLU A 507 -5.94 14.67 -3.21
N LEU A 508 -5.32 13.71 -3.89
CA LEU A 508 -6.01 12.60 -4.55
C LEU A 508 -6.33 11.44 -3.60
N GLN A 509 -6.12 11.61 -2.29
CA GLN A 509 -6.48 10.61 -1.29
C GLN A 509 -7.91 10.78 -0.81
N GLY A 510 -8.54 9.67 -0.42
CA GLY A 510 -9.98 9.65 -0.16
C GLY A 510 -10.48 10.60 0.93
N LYS A 511 -9.66 10.91 1.94
CA LYS A 511 -10.02 11.91 2.95
C LYS A 511 -10.03 13.32 2.36
N SER A 512 -8.98 13.68 1.64
CA SER A 512 -8.83 14.98 0.97
C SER A 512 -9.94 15.19 -0.06
N ILE A 513 -10.22 14.19 -0.90
CA ILE A 513 -11.33 14.25 -1.88
C ILE A 513 -12.68 14.41 -1.18
N ALA A 514 -12.96 13.63 -0.13
CA ALA A 514 -14.21 13.74 0.60
C ALA A 514 -14.38 15.09 1.31
N GLU A 515 -13.28 15.71 1.75
CA GLU A 515 -13.27 17.03 2.39
C GLU A 515 -13.42 18.16 1.36
N ALA A 516 -12.69 18.09 0.24
CA ALA A 516 -12.76 19.07 -0.84
C ALA A 516 -14.18 19.22 -1.42
N PHE A 517 -14.87 18.09 -1.61
CA PHE A 517 -16.22 18.05 -2.18
C PHE A 517 -17.36 17.88 -1.16
N ASP A 518 -17.06 17.94 0.13
CA ASP A 518 -18.06 17.81 1.22
C ASP A 518 -18.97 16.56 1.08
N LEU A 519 -18.34 15.42 0.82
CA LEU A 519 -19.04 14.16 0.59
C LEU A 519 -19.60 13.58 1.89
N ASP A 520 -20.92 13.49 1.95
CA ASP A 520 -21.67 12.82 3.01
C ASP A 520 -21.98 11.35 2.67
N ASP A 521 -22.61 10.68 3.64
CA ASP A 521 -22.98 9.27 3.50
C ASP A 521 -23.98 9.01 2.38
N GLU A 522 -24.82 9.99 2.02
CA GLU A 522 -25.85 9.89 0.98
C GLU A 522 -25.22 9.98 -0.41
N SER A 523 -24.35 10.97 -0.63
CA SER A 523 -23.56 11.13 -1.86
C SER A 523 -22.70 9.89 -2.14
N ILE A 524 -22.10 9.31 -1.09
CA ILE A 524 -21.33 8.07 -1.20
C ILE A 524 -22.24 6.89 -1.55
N LEU A 525 -23.44 6.79 -0.96
CA LEU A 525 -24.41 5.74 -1.29
C LEU A 525 -24.91 5.85 -2.73
N GLU A 526 -25.15 7.07 -3.21
CA GLU A 526 -25.52 7.34 -4.59
C GLU A 526 -24.42 6.87 -5.55
N LEU A 527 -23.15 7.25 -5.30
CA LEU A 527 -22.02 6.78 -6.07
C LEU A 527 -21.97 5.24 -6.13
N GLN A 528 -22.08 4.59 -4.97
CA GLN A 528 -22.00 3.13 -4.88
C GLN A 528 -23.12 2.45 -5.66
N SER A 529 -24.36 2.92 -5.49
CA SER A 529 -25.56 2.28 -6.06
C SER A 529 -25.67 2.53 -7.56
N ASN A 530 -25.43 3.76 -8.01
CA ASN A 530 -25.68 4.17 -9.40
C ASN A 530 -24.51 3.83 -10.34
N TYR A 531 -23.28 3.75 -9.81
CA TYR A 531 -22.09 3.60 -10.65
C TYR A 531 -21.26 2.38 -10.29
N ILE A 532 -20.88 2.20 -9.02
CA ILE A 532 -19.93 1.15 -8.64
C ILE A 532 -20.54 -0.26 -8.76
N MET A 533 -21.76 -0.46 -8.27
CA MET A 533 -22.43 -1.77 -8.39
C MET A 533 -22.73 -2.15 -9.84
N ASN A 534 -22.98 -1.16 -10.71
CA ASN A 534 -23.17 -1.39 -12.14
C ASN A 534 -21.86 -1.81 -12.84
N ALA A 535 -20.72 -1.22 -12.46
CA ALA A 535 -19.41 -1.61 -12.98
C ALA A 535 -18.93 -2.96 -12.43
N PHE A 536 -19.27 -3.25 -11.18
CA PHE A 536 -18.78 -4.40 -10.42
C PHE A 536 -19.92 -5.14 -9.71
N PRO A 537 -20.83 -5.80 -10.46
CA PRO A 537 -22.05 -6.41 -9.90
C PRO A 537 -21.76 -7.50 -8.86
N ASN A 538 -20.55 -8.07 -8.89
CA ASN A 538 -20.07 -9.02 -7.89
C ASN A 538 -19.01 -8.37 -6.99
N ASN A 539 -19.42 -7.97 -5.78
CA ASN A 539 -18.55 -7.38 -4.74
C ASN A 539 -17.30 -8.21 -4.37
N ARG A 540 -17.22 -9.49 -4.78
CA ARG A 540 -15.99 -10.29 -4.66
C ARG A 540 -14.85 -9.74 -5.52
N PHE A 541 -15.14 -9.13 -6.66
CA PHE A 541 -14.13 -8.62 -7.60
C PHE A 541 -13.37 -7.41 -7.05
N MET A 542 -14.02 -6.59 -6.22
CA MET A 542 -13.41 -5.43 -5.54
C MET A 542 -12.29 -5.82 -4.56
N ARG A 543 -12.17 -7.09 -4.17
CA ARG A 543 -11.10 -7.60 -3.30
C ARG A 543 -9.79 -7.87 -4.04
N TYR A 544 -9.83 -8.02 -5.37
CA TYR A 544 -8.67 -8.31 -6.18
C TYR A 544 -8.03 -7.02 -6.74
N ASN A 545 -6.75 -7.09 -7.08
CA ASN A 545 -6.02 -5.98 -7.72
C ASN A 545 -6.41 -5.81 -9.19
N VAL A 546 -6.91 -6.87 -9.82
CA VAL A 546 -7.46 -6.86 -11.18
C VAL A 546 -8.82 -7.54 -11.15
N ALA A 547 -9.83 -6.87 -11.69
CA ALA A 547 -11.17 -7.41 -11.92
C ALA A 547 -11.42 -7.52 -13.42
N HIS A 548 -12.10 -8.57 -13.87
CA HIS A 548 -12.48 -8.73 -15.28
C HIS A 548 -13.97 -8.38 -15.42
N ILE A 549 -14.31 -7.69 -16.51
CA ILE A 549 -15.63 -7.08 -16.73
C ILE A 549 -16.06 -7.39 -18.16
N ASN A 550 -17.32 -7.81 -18.34
CA ASN A 550 -17.96 -7.90 -19.65
C ASN A 550 -18.69 -6.58 -19.92
N ALA A 551 -18.81 -6.19 -21.19
CA ALA A 551 -19.40 -4.94 -21.65
C ALA A 551 -20.53 -4.43 -20.74
N SER A 552 -20.37 -3.19 -20.28
CA SER A 552 -21.27 -2.51 -19.32
C SER A 552 -21.64 -1.13 -19.86
N SER A 553 -22.75 -0.56 -19.41
CA SER A 553 -23.12 0.84 -19.70
C SER A 553 -22.05 1.87 -19.31
N ILE A 554 -21.08 1.46 -18.49
CA ILE A 554 -19.96 2.27 -18.00
C ILE A 554 -18.80 2.27 -18.99
N THR A 555 -18.59 1.19 -19.75
CA THR A 555 -17.54 1.12 -20.76
C THR A 555 -17.88 1.94 -22.01
N ASP A 556 -19.16 2.07 -22.34
CA ASP A 556 -19.64 2.91 -23.45
C ASP A 556 -19.39 4.41 -23.23
N ARG A 557 -19.16 4.81 -21.97
CA ARG A 557 -18.83 6.19 -21.62
C ARG A 557 -17.35 6.52 -21.82
N ILE A 558 -16.49 5.54 -22.13
CA ILE A 558 -15.06 5.74 -22.33
C ILE A 558 -14.81 6.28 -23.75
N LEU A 559 -14.19 7.45 -23.86
CA LEU A 559 -13.97 8.16 -25.12
C LEU A 559 -12.56 7.96 -25.69
N ILE A 560 -11.53 8.00 -24.84
CA ILE A 560 -10.13 8.05 -25.30
C ILE A 560 -9.18 7.10 -24.56
N GLY A 561 -9.54 6.69 -23.33
CA GLY A 561 -8.73 5.85 -22.47
C GLY A 561 -7.55 6.57 -21.80
N THR A 562 -7.15 6.09 -20.62
CA THR A 562 -6.26 6.82 -19.70
C THR A 562 -4.86 7.06 -20.27
N ASP A 563 -4.27 6.07 -20.96
CA ASP A 563 -2.90 6.20 -21.44
C ASP A 563 -2.77 7.21 -22.59
N LYS A 564 -3.80 7.29 -23.44
CA LYS A 564 -3.85 8.25 -24.53
C LYS A 564 -4.07 9.66 -23.97
N GLU A 565 -4.93 9.82 -22.97
CA GLU A 565 -5.12 11.09 -22.28
C GLU A 565 -3.82 11.57 -21.59
N ALA A 566 -3.12 10.69 -20.88
CA ALA A 566 -1.84 11.01 -20.24
C ALA A 566 -0.77 11.45 -21.27
N PHE A 567 -0.77 10.83 -22.46
CA PHE A 567 0.12 11.23 -23.54
C PHE A 567 -0.21 12.61 -24.11
N LEU A 568 -1.50 12.93 -24.28
CA LEU A 568 -1.96 14.25 -24.74
C LEU A 568 -1.58 15.34 -23.74
N LEU A 569 -1.85 15.11 -22.44
CA LEU A 569 -1.44 16.00 -21.35
C LEU A 569 0.05 16.31 -21.40
N SER A 570 0.87 15.26 -21.49
CA SER A 570 2.32 15.40 -21.60
C SER A 570 2.75 16.22 -22.81
N GLY A 571 1.99 16.15 -23.91
CA GLY A 571 2.26 16.92 -25.12
C GLY A 571 1.97 18.41 -24.94
N ILE A 572 0.87 18.75 -24.27
CA ILE A 572 0.48 20.14 -24.01
C ILE A 572 1.46 20.79 -23.02
N GLU A 573 1.75 20.12 -21.90
CA GLU A 573 2.71 20.58 -20.90
C GLU A 573 4.08 20.90 -21.50
N LYS A 574 4.59 20.01 -22.35
CA LYS A 574 5.88 20.21 -23.05
C LYS A 574 5.86 21.40 -24.01
N GLU A 575 4.75 21.62 -24.72
CA GLU A 575 4.63 22.78 -25.60
C GLU A 575 4.53 24.09 -24.81
N LEU A 576 3.78 24.10 -23.71
CA LEU A 576 3.72 25.24 -22.80
C LEU A 576 5.10 25.55 -22.22
N GLU A 577 5.82 24.56 -21.73
CA GLU A 577 7.17 24.70 -21.19
C GLU A 577 8.16 25.20 -22.25
N ARG A 578 8.22 24.53 -23.42
CA ARG A 578 9.10 24.89 -24.53
C ARG A 578 8.90 26.33 -25.01
N ARG A 579 7.66 26.82 -24.95
CA ARG A 579 7.29 28.17 -25.39
C ARG A 579 7.25 29.17 -24.24
N ASN A 580 7.56 28.74 -23.01
CA ASN A 580 7.48 29.54 -21.80
C ASN A 580 6.11 30.22 -21.62
N ARG A 581 5.05 29.42 -21.74
CA ARG A 581 3.65 29.83 -21.64
C ARG A 581 2.96 29.22 -20.44
N GLU A 582 1.90 29.87 -20.00
CA GLU A 582 0.92 29.32 -19.06
C GLU A 582 -0.50 29.64 -19.53
N ILE A 583 -1.44 28.76 -19.20
CA ILE A 583 -2.86 28.96 -19.50
C ILE A 583 -3.53 29.32 -18.18
N VAL A 584 -4.21 30.46 -18.15
CA VAL A 584 -4.95 30.95 -16.99
C VAL A 584 -6.42 31.05 -17.36
N SER A 585 -7.29 30.60 -16.45
CA SER A 585 -8.74 30.80 -16.56
C SER A 585 -9.20 31.84 -15.55
N PHE A 586 -9.81 32.92 -16.03
CA PHE A 586 -10.30 34.01 -15.19
C PHE A 586 -11.60 34.59 -15.76
N ASN A 587 -12.67 34.68 -14.96
CA ASN A 587 -13.97 35.25 -15.35
C ASN A 587 -14.51 34.77 -16.71
N ASN A 588 -14.60 33.44 -16.91
CA ASN A 588 -14.99 32.82 -18.20
C ASN A 588 -14.10 33.21 -19.39
N LYS A 589 -12.89 33.70 -19.14
CA LYS A 589 -11.85 33.91 -20.15
C LYS A 589 -10.78 32.84 -20.00
N LEU A 590 -10.35 32.28 -21.13
CA LEU A 590 -9.14 31.48 -21.24
C LEU A 590 -8.05 32.36 -21.86
N ILE A 591 -6.96 32.53 -21.12
CA ILE A 591 -5.87 33.44 -21.48
C ILE A 591 -4.58 32.64 -21.54
N VAL A 592 -3.81 32.78 -22.61
CA VAL A 592 -2.43 32.28 -22.67
C VAL A 592 -1.50 33.45 -22.38
N LEU A 593 -0.70 33.30 -21.31
CA LEU A 593 0.27 34.29 -20.88
C LEU A 593 1.69 33.83 -21.20
N ASN A 594 2.56 34.77 -21.52
CA ASN A 594 4.01 34.56 -21.48
C ASN A 594 4.49 34.63 -20.03
N LYS A 595 5.15 33.58 -19.51
CA LYS A 595 5.59 33.53 -18.10
C LYS A 595 6.60 34.62 -17.73
N ASN A 596 7.37 35.15 -18.69
CA ASN A 596 8.36 36.18 -18.41
C ASN A 596 7.76 37.59 -18.37
N THR A 597 6.80 37.88 -19.25
CA THR A 597 6.26 39.24 -19.41
C THR A 597 4.86 39.39 -18.81
N SER A 598 4.19 38.28 -18.50
CA SER A 598 2.77 38.21 -18.13
C SER A 598 1.83 38.85 -19.16
N GLU A 599 2.30 39.07 -20.39
CA GLU A 599 1.49 39.62 -21.47
C GLU A 599 0.62 38.52 -22.10
N PRO A 600 -0.67 38.80 -22.35
CA PRO A 600 -1.54 37.86 -23.05
C PRO A 600 -1.17 37.79 -24.53
N THR A 601 -0.98 36.57 -25.04
CA THR A 601 -0.78 36.33 -26.48
C THR A 601 -2.10 36.05 -27.19
N ILE A 602 -3.05 35.45 -26.47
CA ILE A 602 -4.43 35.23 -26.92
C ILE A 602 -5.37 35.18 -25.70
N GLN A 603 -6.59 35.66 -25.89
CA GLN A 603 -7.69 35.58 -24.95
C GLN A 603 -8.94 35.09 -25.67
N ILE A 604 -9.60 34.09 -25.11
CA ILE A 604 -10.89 33.59 -25.60
C ILE A 604 -11.92 33.78 -24.50
N PHE A 605 -13.02 34.47 -24.78
CA PHE A 605 -14.11 34.65 -23.84
C PHE A 605 -15.47 34.66 -24.53
N LYS A 606 -16.49 34.17 -23.83
CA LYS A 606 -17.86 34.15 -24.36
C LYS A 606 -18.47 35.54 -24.36
N LYS A 607 -18.97 35.99 -25.52
CA LYS A 607 -19.85 37.18 -25.60
C LYS A 607 -21.26 36.87 -25.10
N ASN A 608 -21.70 35.63 -25.32
CA ASN A 608 -23.00 35.05 -25.00
C ASN A 608 -22.90 33.52 -25.17
N ASP A 609 -23.97 32.76 -24.91
CA ASP A 609 -23.95 31.28 -24.90
C ASP A 609 -23.51 30.62 -26.22
N LEU A 610 -23.49 31.38 -27.33
CA LEU A 610 -23.30 30.86 -28.70
C LEU A 610 -22.09 31.46 -29.44
N THR A 611 -21.45 32.53 -28.93
CA THR A 611 -20.35 33.20 -29.65
C THR A 611 -19.16 33.47 -28.73
N ASP A 612 -18.02 32.88 -29.08
CA ASP A 612 -16.71 33.16 -28.49
C ASP A 612 -16.07 34.37 -29.20
N ILE A 613 -15.50 35.30 -28.43
CA ILE A 613 -14.63 36.37 -28.93
C ILE A 613 -13.19 35.92 -28.73
N VAL A 614 -12.37 36.11 -29.76
CA VAL A 614 -10.94 35.80 -29.75
C VAL A 614 -10.15 37.10 -29.91
N GLU A 615 -9.47 37.52 -28.86
CA GLU A 615 -8.51 38.63 -28.90
C GLU A 615 -7.08 38.06 -29.00
N TYR A 616 -6.28 38.54 -29.96
CA TYR A 616 -4.93 38.05 -30.18
C TYR A 616 -3.94 39.18 -30.43
N ASN A 617 -2.65 38.90 -30.19
CA ASN A 617 -1.58 39.85 -30.48
C ASN A 617 -1.26 39.88 -31.99
N ALA A 618 -1.81 40.86 -32.68
CA ALA A 618 -1.60 41.06 -34.12
C ALA A 618 -0.13 41.28 -34.53
N PHE A 619 0.75 41.70 -33.62
CA PHE A 619 2.19 41.86 -33.90
C PHE A 619 2.95 40.53 -33.85
N ARG A 620 2.35 39.47 -33.29
CA ARG A 620 2.92 38.12 -33.21
C ARG A 620 1.93 37.06 -33.70
N PRO A 621 1.43 37.18 -34.95
CA PRO A 621 0.29 36.41 -35.43
C PRO A 621 0.51 34.90 -35.38
N ARG A 622 1.73 34.45 -35.71
CA ARG A 622 2.10 33.03 -35.64
C ARG A 622 2.15 32.49 -34.22
N GLU A 623 2.71 33.26 -33.27
CA GLU A 623 2.76 32.82 -31.87
C GLU A 623 1.35 32.72 -31.29
N SER A 624 0.50 33.72 -31.57
CA SER A 624 -0.91 33.71 -31.18
C SER A 624 -1.68 32.57 -31.80
N ALA A 625 -1.46 32.23 -33.08
CA ALA A 625 -2.10 31.08 -33.73
C ALA A 625 -1.71 29.74 -33.07
N LEU A 626 -0.43 29.56 -32.74
CA LEU A 626 0.03 28.38 -32.03
C LEU A 626 -0.50 28.34 -30.57
N ASP A 627 -0.67 29.49 -29.92
CA ASP A 627 -1.28 29.60 -28.59
C ASP A 627 -2.79 29.33 -28.63
N ALA A 628 -3.49 29.75 -29.69
CA ALA A 628 -4.89 29.39 -29.95
C ALA A 628 -5.07 27.87 -30.00
N LEU A 629 -4.20 27.18 -30.75
CA LEU A 629 -4.22 25.71 -30.82
C LEU A 629 -3.98 25.02 -29.47
N LEU A 630 -3.28 25.67 -28.53
CA LEU A 630 -3.14 25.12 -27.17
C LEU A 630 -4.44 25.26 -26.39
N ILE A 631 -5.14 26.40 -26.53
CA ILE A 631 -6.48 26.57 -25.95
C ILE A 631 -7.47 25.59 -26.59
N ASP A 632 -7.47 25.44 -27.91
CA ASP A 632 -8.38 24.55 -28.62
C ASP A 632 -8.18 23.08 -28.20
N LYS A 633 -6.93 22.66 -28.02
CA LYS A 633 -6.59 21.34 -27.47
C LYS A 633 -7.17 21.16 -26.06
N GLU A 634 -7.09 22.19 -25.23
CA GLU A 634 -7.66 22.17 -23.89
C GLU A 634 -9.21 22.13 -23.91
N LEU A 635 -9.84 22.92 -24.78
CA LEU A 635 -11.29 22.96 -24.95
C LEU A 635 -11.85 21.63 -25.48
N LEU A 636 -11.26 21.09 -26.55
CA LEU A 636 -11.68 19.82 -27.14
C LEU A 636 -11.47 18.62 -26.20
N ARG A 637 -10.53 18.73 -25.24
CA ARG A 637 -10.34 17.72 -24.18
C ARG A 637 -11.39 17.83 -23.07
N ASN A 638 -11.92 19.03 -22.82
CA ASN A 638 -12.94 19.29 -21.81
C ASN A 638 -14.33 18.92 -22.26
N ASP A 639 -14.65 19.26 -23.50
CA ASP A 639 -15.94 19.02 -24.09
C ASP A 639 -15.77 18.38 -25.47
N PRO A 640 -15.69 17.03 -25.51
CA PRO A 640 -15.59 16.31 -26.77
C PRO A 640 -16.88 16.41 -27.60
N ASP A 641 -17.98 16.91 -27.05
CA ASP A 641 -19.23 17.16 -27.77
C ASP A 641 -19.30 18.57 -28.37
N ILE A 642 -18.29 19.42 -28.16
CA ILE A 642 -18.09 20.64 -28.96
C ILE A 642 -18.13 20.25 -30.43
N LYS A 643 -19.16 20.76 -31.13
CA LYS A 643 -19.41 20.48 -32.53
C LYS A 643 -18.33 21.07 -33.42
N THR A 644 -18.05 22.36 -33.25
CA THR A 644 -17.01 23.08 -34.00
C THR A 644 -16.55 24.35 -33.26
N LEU A 645 -15.25 24.63 -33.20
CA LEU A 645 -14.68 25.94 -32.84
C LEU A 645 -14.46 26.74 -34.13
N SER A 646 -15.05 27.93 -34.25
CA SER A 646 -14.98 28.75 -35.48
C SER A 646 -14.20 30.03 -35.25
N TYR A 647 -13.18 30.27 -36.09
CA TYR A 647 -12.39 31.50 -36.11
C TYR A 647 -12.74 32.31 -37.36
N LYS A 648 -13.28 33.51 -37.17
CA LYS A 648 -13.70 34.41 -38.25
C LYS A 648 -13.09 35.79 -38.07
N PRO A 649 -12.51 36.40 -39.13
CA PRO A 649 -12.00 37.75 -39.04
C PRO A 649 -13.14 38.77 -38.90
N GLU A 650 -13.11 39.62 -37.86
CA GLU A 650 -14.16 40.61 -37.60
C GLU A 650 -14.33 41.63 -38.74
N SER A 651 -13.22 41.98 -39.41
CA SER A 651 -13.20 42.92 -40.53
C SER A 651 -13.64 42.30 -41.86
N GLY A 652 -13.85 40.98 -41.91
CA GLY A 652 -14.03 40.20 -43.14
C GLY A 652 -12.77 40.05 -43.99
N GLN A 653 -11.66 40.74 -43.66
CA GLN A 653 -10.37 40.56 -44.32
C GLN A 653 -9.51 39.55 -43.55
N ILE A 654 -8.90 38.63 -44.29
CA ILE A 654 -8.05 37.59 -43.74
C ILE A 654 -6.72 38.22 -43.30
N ASP A 655 -6.40 38.13 -42.02
CA ASP A 655 -5.13 38.61 -41.47
C ASP A 655 -4.14 37.45 -41.23
N ASP A 656 -2.89 37.78 -40.89
CA ASP A 656 -1.84 36.77 -40.74
C ASP A 656 -2.08 35.80 -39.56
N PHE A 657 -2.86 36.18 -38.56
CA PHE A 657 -3.24 35.25 -37.48
C PHE A 657 -4.13 34.13 -38.04
N HIS A 658 -5.19 34.48 -38.77
CA HIS A 658 -6.09 33.50 -39.39
C HIS A 658 -5.33 32.62 -40.41
N ARG A 659 -4.41 33.19 -41.19
CA ARG A 659 -3.58 32.41 -42.12
C ARG A 659 -2.71 31.38 -41.39
N TRP A 660 -1.99 31.79 -40.34
CA TRP A 660 -1.14 30.87 -39.56
C TRP A 660 -1.96 29.81 -38.84
N LEU A 661 -3.12 30.17 -38.28
CA LEU A 661 -4.00 29.24 -37.60
C LEU A 661 -4.53 28.19 -38.56
N PHE A 662 -4.99 28.59 -39.76
CA PHE A 662 -5.42 27.65 -40.80
C PHE A 662 -4.32 26.64 -41.15
N VAL A 663 -3.09 27.11 -41.38
CA VAL A 663 -1.95 26.26 -41.74
C VAL A 663 -1.65 25.23 -40.63
N GLU A 664 -1.61 25.68 -39.37
CA GLU A 664 -1.28 24.79 -38.24
C GLU A 664 -2.45 23.87 -37.85
N VAL A 665 -3.71 24.22 -38.15
CA VAL A 665 -4.88 23.32 -38.10
C VAL A 665 -4.77 22.28 -39.22
N ALA A 666 -4.60 22.69 -40.47
CA ALA A 666 -4.59 21.80 -41.65
C ALA A 666 -3.51 20.73 -41.57
N LEU A 667 -2.34 21.08 -41.01
CA LEU A 667 -1.18 20.22 -40.86
C LEU A 667 -1.07 19.55 -39.47
N ASN A 668 -2.08 19.69 -38.61
CA ASN A 668 -2.01 19.13 -37.27
C ASN A 668 -2.11 17.60 -37.28
N LYS A 669 -1.37 16.89 -36.43
CA LYS A 669 -1.48 15.42 -36.29
C LYS A 669 -2.79 14.93 -35.67
N ASP A 670 -3.43 15.73 -34.82
CA ASP A 670 -4.66 15.36 -34.14
C ASP A 670 -5.88 15.54 -35.08
N PRO A 671 -6.60 14.47 -35.45
CA PRO A 671 -7.77 14.58 -36.32
C PRO A 671 -8.90 15.39 -35.69
N ASN A 672 -9.03 15.46 -34.36
CA ASN A 672 -10.05 16.29 -33.72
C ASN A 672 -9.81 17.78 -34.01
N ILE A 673 -8.54 18.20 -33.98
CA ILE A 673 -8.16 19.58 -34.35
C ILE A 673 -8.48 19.84 -35.81
N ARG A 674 -8.06 18.95 -36.72
CA ARG A 674 -8.32 19.11 -38.17
C ARG A 674 -9.82 19.16 -38.50
N ASN A 675 -10.63 18.37 -37.79
CA ASN A 675 -12.01 18.17 -38.18
C ASN A 675 -13.00 19.11 -37.47
N LYS A 676 -12.69 19.53 -36.24
CA LYS A 676 -13.59 20.33 -35.38
C LYS A 676 -13.18 21.80 -35.25
N ILE A 677 -12.04 22.20 -35.79
CA ILE A 677 -11.68 23.62 -35.85
C ILE A 677 -11.88 24.10 -37.28
N GLU A 678 -12.71 25.12 -37.43
CA GLU A 678 -12.96 25.79 -38.69
C GLU A 678 -12.37 27.19 -38.63
N VAL A 679 -11.45 27.47 -39.55
CA VAL A 679 -10.85 28.79 -39.71
C VAL A 679 -11.37 29.34 -41.03
N GLU A 680 -12.21 30.36 -40.97
CA GLU A 680 -12.69 31.03 -42.17
C GLU A 680 -11.61 31.93 -42.75
N GLY A 681 -11.51 31.95 -44.09
CA GLY A 681 -10.59 32.83 -44.77
C GLY A 681 -9.37 32.14 -45.37
N PHE A 682 -9.60 31.31 -46.39
CA PHE A 682 -8.53 30.78 -47.22
C PHE A 682 -8.29 31.69 -48.43
N ASP A 683 -7.07 32.23 -48.55
CA ASP A 683 -6.62 33.01 -49.70
C ASP A 683 -5.35 32.44 -50.33
N SER A 684 -4.89 33.06 -51.41
CA SER A 684 -3.68 32.62 -52.12
C SER A 684 -2.41 32.65 -51.25
N LYS A 685 -2.33 33.60 -50.31
CA LYS A 685 -1.20 33.69 -49.35
C LYS A 685 -1.26 32.55 -48.33
N THR A 686 -2.44 32.17 -47.85
CA THR A 686 -2.64 30.99 -46.99
C THR A 686 -2.18 29.71 -47.69
N GLN A 687 -2.53 29.51 -48.97
CA GLN A 687 -2.05 28.34 -49.72
C GLN A 687 -0.53 28.33 -49.88
N GLN A 688 0.09 29.49 -50.13
CA GLN A 688 1.53 29.59 -50.20
C GLN A 688 2.18 29.18 -48.87
N MET A 689 1.69 29.71 -47.75
CA MET A 689 2.18 29.38 -46.41
C MET A 689 1.99 27.91 -46.07
N LEU A 690 0.86 27.32 -46.46
CA LEU A 690 0.57 25.89 -46.30
C LEU A 690 1.60 25.03 -47.04
N ASN A 691 1.89 25.37 -48.30
CA ASN A 691 2.87 24.68 -49.13
C ASN A 691 4.28 24.79 -48.52
N GLU A 692 4.73 26.00 -48.17
CA GLU A 692 6.04 26.21 -47.55
C GLU A 692 6.19 25.42 -46.24
N ARG A 693 5.12 25.36 -45.43
CA ARG A 693 5.12 24.62 -44.18
C ARG A 693 5.14 23.10 -44.41
N LEU A 694 4.42 22.61 -45.42
CA LEU A 694 4.42 21.21 -45.80
C LEU A 694 5.81 20.77 -46.29
N GLU A 695 6.50 21.56 -47.11
CA GLU A 695 7.87 21.26 -47.56
C GLU A 695 8.84 21.15 -46.37
N GLN A 696 8.77 22.08 -45.40
CA GLN A 696 9.58 21.98 -44.17
C GLN A 696 9.31 20.69 -43.37
N MET A 697 8.06 20.21 -43.38
CA MET A 697 7.69 18.98 -42.70
C MET A 697 8.18 17.74 -43.47
N LEU A 698 8.13 17.78 -44.80
CA LEU A 698 8.67 16.74 -45.68
C LEU A 698 10.19 16.61 -45.54
N ASP A 699 10.93 17.73 -45.52
CA ASP A 699 12.38 17.74 -45.31
C ASP A 699 12.77 17.06 -43.98
N ARG A 700 12.03 17.36 -42.90
CA ARG A 700 12.25 16.73 -41.59
C ARG A 700 11.92 15.24 -41.60
N ALA A 701 10.86 14.86 -42.29
CA ALA A 701 10.50 13.46 -42.46
C ALA A 701 11.57 12.71 -43.26
N GLU A 702 12.12 13.32 -44.32
CA GLU A 702 13.21 12.76 -45.11
C GLU A 702 14.48 12.56 -44.27
N GLN A 703 14.85 13.53 -43.44
CA GLN A 703 15.98 13.39 -42.50
C GLN A 703 15.77 12.23 -41.52
N ALA A 704 14.53 12.01 -41.05
CA ALA A 704 14.20 10.88 -40.18
C ALA A 704 14.32 9.53 -40.91
N ILE A 705 13.90 9.48 -42.17
CA ILE A 705 14.09 8.31 -43.05
C ILE A 705 15.57 8.05 -43.27
N ASP A 706 16.39 9.07 -43.52
CA ASP A 706 17.83 8.92 -43.75
C ASP A 706 18.56 8.36 -42.54
N LYS A 707 18.16 8.83 -41.35
CA LYS A 707 18.69 8.31 -40.10
C LYS A 707 18.30 6.84 -39.89
N ALA A 708 17.08 6.45 -40.25
CA ALA A 708 16.61 5.08 -40.15
C ALA A 708 17.27 4.16 -41.19
N ALA A 709 17.38 4.62 -42.43
CA ALA A 709 17.96 3.89 -43.55
C ALA A 709 19.45 3.57 -43.36
N ASN A 710 20.16 4.40 -42.59
CA ASN A 710 21.58 4.19 -42.27
C ASN A 710 21.81 3.51 -40.91
N LYS A 711 20.76 3.07 -40.22
CA LYS A 711 20.89 2.40 -38.92
C LYS A 711 21.35 0.94 -39.12
N PRO A 712 22.44 0.50 -38.46
CA PRO A 712 22.95 -0.86 -38.65
C PRO A 712 21.94 -1.92 -38.18
N ASN A 713 21.89 -3.04 -38.91
CA ASN A 713 21.04 -4.21 -38.62
C ASN A 713 19.53 -3.96 -38.60
N GLN A 714 19.06 -2.87 -39.22
CA GLN A 714 17.63 -2.61 -39.35
C GLN A 714 17.04 -3.44 -40.50
N THR A 715 16.08 -4.32 -40.19
CA THR A 715 15.40 -5.20 -41.17
C THR A 715 13.91 -4.88 -41.36
N LYS A 716 13.37 -4.01 -40.50
CA LYS A 716 11.96 -3.60 -40.52
C LYS A 716 11.84 -2.09 -40.35
N PHE A 717 10.80 -1.52 -40.95
CA PHE A 717 10.47 -0.10 -40.77
C PHE A 717 8.95 0.09 -40.78
N ASN A 718 8.44 0.95 -39.90
CA ASN A 718 7.03 1.31 -39.88
C ASN A 718 6.87 2.82 -39.99
N PHE A 719 6.24 3.29 -41.06
CA PHE A 719 5.83 4.68 -41.18
C PHE A 719 4.71 4.95 -40.18
N THR A 720 4.94 5.96 -39.34
CA THR A 720 4.00 6.51 -38.34
C THR A 720 3.65 7.96 -38.70
N ASP A 721 2.85 8.63 -37.86
CA ASP A 721 2.52 10.06 -37.98
C ASP A 721 3.74 10.98 -38.14
N THR A 722 4.90 10.58 -37.63
CA THR A 722 6.17 11.31 -37.81
C THR A 722 6.56 11.48 -39.29
N HIS A 723 6.02 10.63 -40.17
CA HIS A 723 6.26 10.63 -41.60
C HIS A 723 5.04 11.09 -42.39
N LEU A 724 4.17 11.89 -41.76
CA LEU A 724 3.07 12.61 -42.40
C LEU A 724 1.94 11.75 -42.99
N VAL A 725 1.90 10.45 -42.66
CA VAL A 725 0.88 9.51 -43.15
C VAL A 725 -0.55 10.01 -42.85
N TYR A 726 -0.76 10.62 -41.68
CA TYR A 726 -2.07 11.13 -41.25
C TYR A 726 -2.64 12.27 -42.14
N LEU A 727 -1.83 12.85 -43.03
CA LEU A 727 -2.23 13.93 -43.92
C LEU A 727 -2.83 13.44 -45.25
N LEU A 728 -2.66 12.16 -45.61
CA LEU A 728 -3.25 11.59 -46.83
C LEU A 728 -4.78 11.75 -46.84
N ASP A 729 -5.40 11.59 -45.66
CA ASP A 729 -6.85 11.72 -45.46
C ASP A 729 -7.30 13.14 -45.09
N SER A 730 -6.42 14.15 -45.12
CA SER A 730 -6.77 15.51 -44.70
C SER A 730 -7.75 16.18 -45.66
N LYS A 731 -8.87 16.71 -45.15
CA LYS A 731 -9.85 17.48 -45.95
C LYS A 731 -9.34 18.86 -46.40
N HIS A 732 -8.32 19.39 -45.71
CA HIS A 732 -7.79 20.74 -45.91
C HIS A 732 -6.67 20.82 -46.94
N LEU A 733 -6.14 19.67 -47.38
CA LEU A 733 -5.08 19.61 -48.37
C LEU A 733 -5.68 19.43 -49.77
N ASP A 734 -5.18 20.22 -50.72
CA ASP A 734 -5.49 20.05 -52.13
C ASP A 734 -4.88 18.76 -52.69
N THR A 735 -5.35 18.35 -53.87
CA THR A 735 -4.88 17.13 -54.55
C THR A 735 -3.38 17.18 -54.82
N ALA A 736 -2.83 18.37 -55.11
CA ALA A 736 -1.40 18.54 -55.35
C ALA A 736 -0.55 18.28 -54.10
N SER A 737 -0.95 18.81 -52.94
CA SER A 737 -0.26 18.59 -51.66
C SER A 737 -0.30 17.13 -51.24
N LYS A 738 -1.46 16.47 -51.39
CA LYS A 738 -1.59 15.03 -51.11
C LYS A 738 -0.67 14.20 -51.97
N LYS A 739 -0.62 14.49 -53.27
CA LYS A 739 0.26 13.80 -54.21
C LYS A 739 1.74 13.96 -53.84
N ARG A 740 2.18 15.12 -53.35
CA ARG A 740 3.56 15.30 -52.86
C ARG A 740 3.89 14.37 -51.69
N ILE A 741 2.95 14.16 -50.77
CA ILE A 741 3.12 13.25 -49.63
C ILE A 741 3.18 11.79 -50.11
N GLU A 742 2.32 11.41 -51.05
CA GLU A 742 2.36 10.09 -51.70
C GLU A 742 3.72 9.86 -52.37
N GLU A 743 4.19 10.79 -53.20
CA GLU A 743 5.49 10.73 -53.87
C GLU A 743 6.66 10.65 -52.88
N PHE A 744 6.59 11.37 -51.76
CA PHE A 744 7.58 11.28 -50.67
C PHE A 744 7.59 9.88 -50.05
N LEU A 745 6.42 9.30 -49.75
CA LEU A 745 6.32 7.96 -49.16
C LEU A 745 6.82 6.89 -50.16
N GLU A 746 6.47 6.99 -51.44
CA GLU A 746 6.94 6.09 -52.51
C GLU A 746 8.46 6.12 -52.67
N LYS A 747 9.05 7.33 -52.71
CA LYS A 747 10.51 7.52 -52.74
C LYS A 747 11.18 6.97 -51.49
N SER A 748 10.59 7.20 -50.32
CA SER A 748 11.10 6.72 -49.03
C SER A 748 11.08 5.19 -48.93
N VAL A 749 10.00 4.54 -49.37
CA VAL A 749 9.90 3.08 -49.46
C VAL A 749 10.99 2.53 -50.37
N SER A 750 11.18 3.12 -51.55
CA SER A 750 12.23 2.73 -52.50
C SER A 750 13.63 2.86 -51.89
N LYS A 751 13.89 3.96 -51.17
CA LYS A 751 15.15 4.23 -50.46
C LYS A 751 15.43 3.23 -49.34
N LEU A 752 14.42 2.87 -48.54
CA LEU A 752 14.57 1.87 -47.48
C LEU A 752 14.82 0.47 -48.05
N ARG A 753 14.13 0.10 -49.14
CA ARG A 753 14.35 -1.18 -49.84
C ARG A 753 15.75 -1.28 -50.44
N SER A 754 16.29 -0.21 -51.03
CA SER A 754 17.66 -0.20 -51.58
C SER A 754 18.75 -0.36 -50.51
N LYS A 755 18.41 -0.09 -49.23
CA LYS A 755 19.26 -0.33 -48.05
C LYS A 755 19.04 -1.71 -47.40
N GLY A 756 18.23 -2.58 -48.01
CA GLY A 756 17.98 -3.95 -47.54
C GLY A 756 16.88 -4.09 -46.48
N ILE A 757 16.06 -3.05 -46.27
CA ILE A 757 14.91 -3.11 -45.35
C ILE A 757 13.71 -3.65 -46.13
N GLU A 758 13.39 -4.93 -45.95
CA GLU A 758 12.33 -5.61 -46.73
C GLU A 758 10.95 -5.53 -46.07
N ASN A 759 10.87 -5.49 -44.74
CA ASN A 759 9.58 -5.50 -44.03
C ASN A 759 9.17 -4.06 -43.66
N ILE A 760 8.47 -3.43 -44.60
CA ILE A 760 8.01 -2.04 -44.50
C ILE A 760 6.48 -2.02 -44.34
N THR A 761 6.00 -1.30 -43.34
CA THR A 761 4.55 -1.09 -43.10
C THR A 761 4.23 0.39 -42.91
N ILE A 762 2.96 0.76 -43.10
CA ILE A 762 2.42 2.08 -42.79
C ILE A 762 1.32 1.89 -41.74
N ASP A 763 1.50 2.47 -40.55
CA ASP A 763 0.63 2.23 -39.39
C ASP A 763 0.30 0.74 -39.17
N ARG A 764 1.33 -0.12 -39.28
CA ARG A 764 1.27 -1.58 -39.16
C ARG A 764 0.39 -2.30 -40.20
N LYS A 765 -0.05 -1.59 -41.24
CA LYS A 765 -0.74 -2.14 -42.41
C LYS A 765 0.20 -2.20 -43.62
N PRO A 766 -0.11 -3.00 -44.65
CA PRO A 766 0.66 -3.05 -45.89
C PRO A 766 0.77 -1.67 -46.56
N VAL A 767 1.92 -1.39 -47.19
CA VAL A 767 2.17 -0.11 -47.90
C VAL A 767 1.14 0.11 -49.01
N SER A 768 0.76 -0.97 -49.71
CA SER A 768 -0.25 -0.98 -50.78
C SER A 768 -1.64 -0.50 -50.35
N SER A 769 -1.92 -0.38 -49.04
CA SER A 769 -3.19 0.16 -48.53
C SER A 769 -3.24 1.69 -48.58
N PHE A 770 -2.12 2.38 -48.82
CA PHE A 770 -2.03 3.85 -48.76
C PHE A 770 -1.46 4.48 -50.02
N ILE A 771 -0.48 3.83 -50.66
CA ILE A 771 0.22 4.36 -51.84
C ILE A 771 0.43 3.26 -52.88
N LYS A 772 0.69 3.65 -54.13
CA LYS A 772 1.00 2.69 -55.18
C LYS A 772 2.41 2.14 -54.95
N GLU A 773 2.54 0.82 -54.81
CA GLU A 773 3.87 0.25 -54.63
C GLU A 773 4.70 0.41 -55.93
N PRO A 774 5.95 0.91 -55.84
CA PRO A 774 6.85 0.96 -56.99
C PRO A 774 7.20 -0.47 -57.42
N GLU A 775 7.11 -0.74 -58.73
CA GLU A 775 7.46 -2.05 -59.30
C GLU A 775 8.89 -2.41 -58.92
N THR A 776 9.04 -3.49 -58.16
CA THR A 776 10.36 -3.95 -57.71
C THR A 776 11.02 -4.75 -58.83
N GLN A 777 12.10 -4.24 -59.42
CA GLN A 777 13.10 -5.10 -60.06
C GLN A 777 13.76 -5.93 -58.96
N GLN A 778 13.30 -7.18 -58.78
CA GLN A 778 13.95 -8.11 -57.88
C GLN A 778 15.41 -8.35 -58.33
N PRO A 779 16.42 -8.18 -57.46
CA PRO A 779 17.70 -8.79 -57.70
C PRO A 779 17.51 -10.30 -57.60
N LYS A 780 17.78 -11.02 -58.70
CA LYS A 780 17.77 -12.49 -58.75
C LYS A 780 18.60 -13.03 -57.56
N ARG A 781 17.93 -13.65 -56.58
CA ARG A 781 18.59 -14.44 -55.54
C ARG A 781 19.43 -15.54 -56.23
N LYS A 782 20.75 -15.51 -56.05
CA LYS A 782 21.58 -16.70 -56.25
C LYS A 782 21.16 -17.74 -55.21
N LEU A 783 20.67 -18.89 -55.67
CA LEU A 783 20.54 -20.10 -54.87
C LEU A 783 21.94 -20.51 -54.40
N ASN A 784 22.24 -20.33 -53.11
CA ASN A 784 23.35 -21.03 -52.49
C ASN A 784 22.88 -22.44 -52.12
N ASN A 785 23.20 -23.39 -53.00
CA ASN A 785 23.31 -24.80 -52.64
C ASN A 785 24.37 -24.95 -51.55
N ARG A 786 23.94 -25.23 -50.33
CA ARG A 786 24.74 -26.01 -49.39
C ARG A 786 23.92 -27.24 -48.99
N GLN A 787 24.17 -28.30 -49.74
CA GLN A 787 23.94 -29.67 -49.28
C GLN A 787 24.72 -29.86 -47.97
N SER A 788 24.00 -30.22 -46.91
CA SER A 788 24.57 -30.82 -45.71
C SER A 788 25.01 -32.25 -46.05
N PRO A 789 26.27 -32.66 -45.80
CA PRO A 789 26.59 -34.07 -45.80
C PRO A 789 26.00 -34.69 -44.54
N SER A 790 25.24 -35.76 -44.74
CA SER A 790 24.87 -36.76 -43.75
C SER A 790 26.05 -37.15 -42.84
N LEU A 791 25.81 -37.15 -41.54
CA LEU A 791 26.57 -37.98 -40.59
C LEU A 791 25.58 -38.88 -39.86
N SER A 792 25.60 -40.13 -40.29
CA SER A 792 25.19 -41.31 -39.53
C SER A 792 26.21 -41.59 -38.43
N ILE A 793 25.77 -41.60 -37.16
CA ILE A 793 25.64 -42.74 -36.23
C ILE A 793 24.80 -42.25 -35.05
#